data_AF-A0A401PTH7-F1
#
_entry.id   AF-A0A401PTH7-F1
#
_cell.length_a   1.000
_cell.length_b   1.000
_cell.length_c   1.000
_cell.angle_alpha   90.00
_cell.angle_beta   90.00
_cell.angle_gamma   90.00
#
_symmetry.space_group_name_H-M   'P 1'
#
loop_
_entity.id
_entity.type
_entity.pdbx_description
1 polymer ?
#
loop_
_entity_poly.entity_id
_entity_poly.type
_entity_poly.pdbx_seq_one_letter_code
_entity_poly.pdbx_strand_id
1 'polypeptide(L)'
;VTLDLQNNNEKFGSFLRGTLDVLSQLLEIATLPDIGKCVEEILGYLKSCFCREPMAATVCVQQLLKTLFGTNLASQYEGSSSNPSKSQGKVQRLGSSNLRPGLYHYCFMAPYTHFTQALADASLRNMVQAEPEQDTSGWFDVLQKVSSQLKVSLTNVARHRADKNAIHNYIRLFEPLVIKALKQYTTTTSVHLQRQVLDLLAQLVQLRVNYCLLDSDQVFIGFVLKQFEYIEVGQFRESEAIIPNIFFFLVLLSYERYHSKPIIGIPKIIQLCDGIMASGRKAVTHAIPALQPIVHDLFVLRGTNKADAGKELDTQKEVVVSMLLRLIQYHQVLEMLILVLQQCHKENEDKWKRLSRQIADMILPLLAKQQMHLDSHEALGVLNTLFETVAPSSLRPVDMLLKSMFAMPGTLASVGTVQLWISGILAILRVLISQSTEDIVLSRVQELTLSPYLISCQNISVLRDRGNQIVPPEEQDEEIQSKHLPEETFARFLLQMVGILLEDIVNKQLKVDMSEQQHSFYCQQVGTLLMCLIHIFKSGMFRRITAAATRLIVGNGSDGSFYTLESLNVLVQSIIPTHPSLVLLWCQILLLVNYTNYSWWSEVHQTPKRHSLSSTKLLSPQISENEDSKSASKLGVCNREIVRRGALILFCDYVCQNLHDSEHLTWLLVNHVQDLINLSHEPPVQDFISAIHRNSAASGLFIQAIQSRCDNLATVSMSSPEYASALITR
;
A
#
# COMPACT_ATOMS: atom_id res chain seq x y z
N VAL A 1 -40.48 20.59 -26.57
CA VAL A 1 -39.05 20.52 -26.95
C VAL A 1 -38.29 21.40 -25.97
N THR A 2 -37.44 20.81 -25.13
CA THR A 2 -36.61 21.52 -24.15
C THR A 2 -35.16 21.49 -24.63
N LEU A 3 -34.43 22.60 -24.47
CA LEU A 3 -32.99 22.67 -24.80
C LEU A 3 -32.21 22.70 -23.48
N ASP A 4 -32.14 21.53 -22.83
CA ASP A 4 -31.35 21.31 -21.62
C ASP A 4 -30.32 20.23 -21.92
N LEU A 5 -29.09 20.66 -22.21
CA LEU A 5 -27.99 19.80 -22.66
C LEU A 5 -27.22 19.16 -21.50
N GLN A 6 -27.45 19.60 -20.26
CA GLN A 6 -26.74 19.10 -19.06
C GLN A 6 -27.61 18.17 -18.20
N ASN A 7 -28.84 17.88 -18.64
CA ASN A 7 -29.75 17.01 -17.90
C ASN A 7 -29.32 15.53 -17.95
N ASN A 8 -28.54 15.11 -16.96
CA ASN A 8 -28.12 13.72 -16.79
C ASN A 8 -29.30 12.75 -16.51
N ASN A 9 -30.47 13.26 -16.12
CA ASN A 9 -31.66 12.48 -15.77
C ASN A 9 -32.69 12.39 -16.91
N GLU A 10 -32.29 12.71 -18.14
CA GLU A 10 -33.18 12.55 -19.29
C GLU A 10 -33.50 11.08 -19.54
N LYS A 11 -34.76 10.70 -19.29
CA LYS A 11 -35.22 9.29 -19.34
C LYS A 11 -34.86 8.55 -20.62
N PHE A 12 -35.03 9.17 -21.80
CA PHE A 12 -34.74 8.49 -23.07
C PHE A 12 -33.23 8.28 -23.28
N GLY A 13 -32.40 9.30 -23.03
CA GLY A 13 -30.94 9.19 -23.12
C GLY A 13 -30.39 8.16 -22.12
N SER A 14 -30.86 8.20 -20.87
CA SER A 14 -30.49 7.21 -19.85
C SER A 14 -30.92 5.80 -20.21
N PHE A 15 -32.13 5.61 -20.76
CA PHE A 15 -32.62 4.29 -21.21
C PHE A 15 -31.78 3.75 -22.39
N LEU A 16 -31.51 4.59 -23.39
CA LEU A 16 -30.68 4.21 -24.53
C LEU A 16 -29.26 3.84 -24.10
N ARG A 17 -28.65 4.66 -23.23
CA ARG A 17 -27.32 4.39 -22.66
C ARG A 17 -27.30 3.06 -21.92
N GLY A 18 -28.24 2.85 -20.99
CA GLY A 18 -28.33 1.58 -20.25
C GLY A 18 -28.53 0.37 -21.16
N THR A 19 -29.31 0.50 -22.23
CA THR A 19 -29.52 -0.58 -23.21
C THR A 19 -28.24 -0.91 -23.98
N LEU A 20 -27.51 0.11 -24.45
CA LEU A 20 -26.24 -0.07 -25.18
C LEU A 20 -25.12 -0.59 -24.27
N ASP A 21 -25.10 -0.17 -23.00
CA ASP A 21 -24.15 -0.65 -22.00
C ASP A 21 -24.38 -2.15 -21.72
N VAL A 22 -25.62 -2.58 -21.53
CA VAL A 22 -25.96 -4.01 -21.34
C VAL A 22 -25.63 -4.82 -22.59
N LEU A 23 -25.94 -4.32 -23.79
CA LEU A 23 -25.57 -4.99 -25.04
C LEU A 23 -24.04 -5.16 -25.14
N SER A 24 -23.29 -4.11 -24.81
CA SER A 24 -21.81 -4.12 -24.78
C SER A 24 -21.24 -5.16 -23.81
N GLN A 25 -21.91 -5.39 -22.68
CA GLN A 25 -21.54 -6.44 -21.72
C GLN A 25 -21.89 -7.83 -22.21
N LEU A 26 -23.06 -8.03 -22.82
CA LEU A 26 -23.47 -9.32 -23.40
C LEU A 26 -22.56 -9.74 -24.56
N LEU A 27 -22.02 -8.79 -25.32
CA LEU A 27 -21.05 -9.07 -26.36
C LEU A 27 -19.75 -9.70 -25.80
N GLU A 28 -19.34 -9.44 -24.56
CA GLU A 28 -18.14 -10.08 -24.00
C GLU A 28 -18.26 -11.61 -23.88
N ILE A 29 -19.49 -12.12 -23.73
CA ILE A 29 -19.78 -13.57 -23.64
C ILE A 29 -20.25 -14.20 -24.96
N ALA A 30 -20.51 -13.38 -25.98
CA ALA A 30 -21.03 -13.85 -27.26
C ALA A 30 -19.91 -14.37 -28.19
N THR A 31 -20.20 -15.32 -29.06
CA THR A 31 -19.22 -15.84 -30.02
C THR A 31 -19.51 -15.40 -31.45
N LEU A 32 -18.52 -15.49 -32.35
CA LEU A 32 -18.67 -15.13 -33.77
C LEU A 32 -19.87 -15.85 -34.45
N PRO A 33 -20.14 -17.16 -34.22
CA PRO A 33 -21.33 -17.83 -34.75
C PRO A 33 -22.66 -17.20 -34.34
N ASP A 34 -22.77 -16.69 -33.11
CA ASP A 34 -24.00 -16.11 -32.56
C ASP A 34 -24.26 -14.73 -33.17
N ILE A 35 -23.21 -13.90 -33.21
CA ILE A 35 -23.32 -12.49 -33.57
C ILE A 35 -23.17 -12.26 -35.08
N GLY A 36 -22.42 -13.11 -35.80
CA GLY A 36 -22.08 -12.93 -37.21
C GLY A 36 -23.29 -12.64 -38.12
N LYS A 37 -24.43 -13.28 -37.84
CA LYS A 37 -25.70 -13.08 -38.59
C LYS A 37 -26.41 -11.76 -38.27
N CYS A 38 -26.14 -11.19 -37.11
CA CYS A 38 -26.81 -10.00 -36.58
C CYS A 38 -25.95 -8.73 -36.67
N VAL A 39 -24.69 -8.83 -37.10
CA VAL A 39 -23.74 -7.69 -37.18
C VAL A 39 -24.30 -6.53 -37.98
N GLU A 40 -24.82 -6.80 -39.19
CA GLU A 40 -25.35 -5.77 -40.08
C GLU A 40 -26.51 -5.01 -39.45
N GLU A 41 -27.41 -5.73 -38.77
CA GLU A 41 -28.56 -5.17 -38.09
C GLU A 41 -28.14 -4.31 -36.90
N ILE A 42 -27.26 -4.84 -36.04
CA ILE A 42 -26.73 -4.12 -34.87
C ILE A 42 -26.02 -2.83 -35.33
N LEU A 43 -25.18 -2.90 -36.36
CA LEU A 43 -24.51 -1.71 -36.91
C LEU A 43 -25.50 -0.70 -37.50
N GLY A 44 -26.58 -1.17 -38.13
CA GLY A 44 -27.69 -0.34 -38.58
C GLY A 44 -28.32 0.47 -37.42
N TYR A 45 -28.61 -0.19 -36.30
CA TYR A 45 -29.12 0.47 -35.09
C TYR A 45 -28.10 1.42 -34.47
N LEU A 46 -26.83 1.01 -34.37
CA LEU A 46 -25.79 1.88 -33.82
C LEU A 46 -25.61 3.15 -34.66
N LYS A 47 -25.77 3.08 -35.98
CA LYS A 47 -25.68 4.25 -36.88
C LYS A 47 -26.71 5.32 -36.54
N SER A 48 -27.95 4.93 -36.24
CA SER A 48 -29.05 5.84 -35.87
C SER A 48 -28.90 6.31 -34.42
N CYS A 49 -28.58 5.41 -33.50
CA CYS A 49 -28.37 5.71 -32.07
C CYS A 49 -27.18 6.64 -31.83
N PHE A 50 -26.16 6.62 -32.70
CA PHE A 50 -24.96 7.45 -32.58
C PHE A 50 -25.26 8.95 -32.50
N CYS A 51 -26.32 9.43 -33.17
CA CYS A 51 -26.68 10.85 -33.11
C CYS A 51 -27.12 11.28 -31.70
N ARG A 52 -27.63 10.34 -30.88
CA ARG A 52 -28.17 10.63 -29.55
C ARG A 52 -27.17 10.35 -28.45
N GLU A 53 -26.57 9.16 -28.45
CA GLU A 53 -25.61 8.69 -27.45
C GLU A 53 -24.36 8.17 -28.16
N PRO A 54 -23.51 9.08 -28.71
CA PRO A 54 -22.34 8.69 -29.50
C PRO A 54 -21.31 7.90 -28.69
N MET A 55 -21.18 8.18 -27.39
CA MET A 55 -20.22 7.49 -26.53
C MET A 55 -20.57 6.01 -26.36
N ALA A 56 -21.78 5.71 -25.86
CA ALA A 56 -22.23 4.33 -25.66
C ALA A 56 -22.33 3.55 -26.99
N ALA A 57 -22.71 4.22 -28.08
CA ALA A 57 -22.68 3.60 -29.41
C ALA A 57 -21.25 3.21 -29.84
N THR A 58 -20.25 4.06 -29.56
CA THR A 58 -18.84 3.78 -29.87
C THR A 58 -18.30 2.64 -29.01
N VAL A 59 -18.67 2.57 -27.72
CA VAL A 59 -18.34 1.42 -26.85
C VAL A 59 -18.89 0.13 -27.44
N CYS A 60 -20.18 0.12 -27.82
CA CYS A 60 -20.81 -1.05 -28.40
C CYS A 60 -20.15 -1.49 -29.71
N VAL A 61 -19.72 -0.54 -30.55
CA VAL A 61 -18.92 -0.83 -31.77
C VAL A 61 -17.59 -1.51 -31.40
N GLN A 62 -16.89 -0.98 -30.40
CA GLN A 62 -15.61 -1.56 -29.94
C GLN A 62 -15.80 -2.99 -29.43
N GLN A 63 -16.87 -3.25 -28.66
CA GLN A 63 -17.18 -4.60 -28.19
C GLN A 63 -17.55 -5.54 -29.32
N LEU A 64 -18.32 -5.08 -30.30
CA LEU A 64 -18.66 -5.86 -31.49
C LEU A 64 -17.41 -6.21 -32.31
N LEU A 65 -16.44 -5.30 -32.41
CA LEU A 65 -15.13 -5.61 -33.00
C LEU A 65 -14.40 -6.69 -32.18
N LYS A 66 -14.41 -6.63 -30.83
CA LYS A 66 -13.79 -7.68 -30.02
C LYS A 66 -14.42 -9.05 -30.27
N THR A 67 -15.74 -9.13 -30.36
CA THR A 67 -16.43 -10.41 -30.63
C THR A 67 -16.08 -10.96 -32.00
N LEU A 68 -16.02 -10.11 -33.03
CA LEU A 68 -15.76 -10.55 -34.39
C LEU A 68 -14.33 -11.03 -34.62
N PHE A 69 -13.37 -10.41 -33.93
CA PHE A 69 -11.96 -10.79 -34.00
C PHE A 69 -11.56 -11.83 -32.94
N GLY A 70 -12.52 -12.32 -32.14
CA GLY A 70 -12.26 -13.31 -31.10
C GLY A 70 -11.33 -12.81 -29.98
N THR A 71 -11.34 -11.51 -29.70
CA THR A 71 -10.58 -10.88 -28.61
C THR A 71 -11.44 -10.53 -27.40
N ASN A 72 -12.70 -10.94 -27.38
CA ASN A 72 -13.59 -10.82 -26.23
C ASN A 72 -13.37 -11.96 -25.21
N LEU A 73 -13.94 -11.81 -24.01
CA LEU A 73 -13.73 -12.72 -22.89
C LEU A 73 -14.01 -14.19 -23.23
N ALA A 74 -15.17 -14.49 -23.85
CA ALA A 74 -15.52 -15.88 -24.20
C ALA A 74 -14.54 -16.53 -25.18
N SER A 75 -14.00 -15.76 -26.14
CA SER A 75 -13.06 -16.28 -27.14
C SER A 75 -11.64 -16.42 -26.61
N GLN A 76 -11.27 -15.61 -25.61
CA GLN A 76 -9.98 -15.71 -24.91
C GLN A 76 -10.00 -16.72 -23.76
N TYR A 77 -11.17 -17.23 -23.41
CA TYR A 77 -11.32 -18.26 -22.40
C TYR A 77 -10.78 -19.60 -22.92
N GLU A 78 -9.46 -19.78 -22.84
CA GLU A 78 -8.87 -21.11 -22.90
C GLU A 78 -9.34 -21.85 -21.65
N GLY A 79 -10.32 -22.75 -21.83
CA GLY A 79 -10.86 -23.58 -20.77
C GLY A 79 -9.71 -24.17 -19.97
N SER A 80 -9.69 -23.86 -18.67
CA SER A 80 -8.60 -24.22 -17.77
C SER A 80 -8.35 -25.73 -17.86
N SER A 81 -7.33 -26.11 -18.63
CA SER A 81 -6.79 -27.46 -18.58
C SER A 81 -6.21 -27.64 -17.19
N SER A 82 -6.99 -28.32 -16.35
CA SER A 82 -6.54 -29.14 -15.22
C SER A 82 -5.25 -28.68 -14.55
N ASN A 83 -5.35 -27.59 -13.78
CA ASN A 83 -4.49 -27.35 -12.63
C ASN A 83 -5.25 -26.40 -11.68
N PRO A 84 -5.88 -26.91 -10.61
CA PRO A 84 -6.39 -26.06 -9.55
C PRO A 84 -5.18 -25.58 -8.73
N SER A 85 -4.37 -24.68 -9.28
CA SER A 85 -3.18 -24.19 -8.60
C SER A 85 -3.14 -22.66 -8.62
N LYS A 86 -3.26 -22.12 -7.40
CA LYS A 86 -2.76 -20.80 -6.95
C LYS A 86 -3.59 -19.57 -7.33
N SER A 87 -4.85 -19.52 -6.90
CA SER A 87 -5.50 -18.24 -6.54
C SER A 87 -6.46 -18.36 -5.34
N GLN A 88 -6.27 -19.37 -4.49
CA GLN A 88 -6.61 -19.15 -3.09
C GLN A 88 -5.55 -18.19 -2.56
N GLY A 89 -5.99 -17.00 -2.14
CA GLY A 89 -5.11 -16.00 -1.55
C GLY A 89 -4.15 -16.66 -0.57
N LYS A 90 -2.89 -16.21 -0.58
CA LYS A 90 -1.83 -16.61 0.35
C LYS A 90 -2.21 -16.25 1.80
N VAL A 91 -3.22 -16.90 2.34
CA VAL A 91 -3.29 -17.29 3.75
C VAL A 91 -2.76 -18.71 3.73
N GLN A 92 -1.44 -18.84 3.83
CA GLN A 92 -0.83 -20.10 4.19
C GLN A 92 -1.44 -20.46 5.56
N ARG A 93 -2.47 -21.32 5.55
CA ARG A 93 -3.07 -21.89 6.76
C ARG A 93 -2.00 -22.79 7.39
N LEU A 94 -1.06 -22.18 8.09
CA LEU A 94 -0.23 -22.84 9.08
C LEU A 94 -1.14 -23.07 10.29
N GLY A 95 -1.84 -24.19 10.26
CA GLY A 95 -2.81 -24.56 11.29
C GLY A 95 -3.90 -25.44 10.72
N SER A 96 -3.71 -26.74 10.79
CA SER A 96 -4.77 -27.74 10.68
C SER A 96 -5.74 -27.58 11.85
N SER A 97 -6.67 -26.62 11.76
CA SER A 97 -7.90 -26.63 12.55
C SER A 97 -8.98 -25.84 11.81
N ASN A 98 -10.21 -26.35 11.80
CA ASN A 98 -11.38 -25.70 11.21
C ASN A 98 -11.88 -24.49 12.03
N LEU A 99 -11.06 -23.93 12.91
CA LEU A 99 -11.40 -22.80 13.77
C LEU A 99 -11.29 -21.50 12.98
N ARG A 100 -12.31 -20.64 13.09
CA ARG A 100 -12.26 -19.29 12.55
C ARG A 100 -11.07 -18.54 13.19
N PRO A 101 -10.32 -17.72 12.44
CA PRO A 101 -9.24 -16.92 13.01
C PRO A 101 -9.76 -16.03 14.15
N GLY A 102 -9.12 -16.13 15.31
CA GLY A 102 -9.43 -15.36 16.50
C GLY A 102 -8.86 -13.94 16.48
N LEU A 103 -9.03 -13.22 17.58
CA LEU A 103 -8.54 -11.86 17.80
C LEU A 103 -7.01 -11.77 17.64
N TYR A 104 -6.28 -12.76 18.15
CA TYR A 104 -4.81 -12.80 18.04
C TYR A 104 -4.32 -12.84 16.59
N HIS A 105 -5.06 -13.56 15.74
CA HIS A 105 -4.74 -13.67 14.32
C HIS A 105 -4.81 -12.30 13.64
N TYR A 106 -5.91 -11.58 13.79
CA TYR A 106 -6.12 -10.29 13.12
C TYR A 106 -5.29 -9.15 13.70
N CYS A 107 -5.14 -9.10 15.03
CA CYS A 107 -4.46 -7.98 15.69
C CYS A 107 -2.93 -8.07 15.64
N PHE A 108 -2.36 -9.29 15.58
CA PHE A 108 -0.91 -9.45 15.68
C PHE A 108 -0.32 -10.48 14.72
N MET A 109 -0.78 -11.74 14.73
CA MET A 109 -0.09 -12.83 14.04
C MET A 109 -0.09 -12.67 12.51
N ALA A 110 -1.23 -12.37 11.89
CA ALA A 110 -1.32 -12.14 10.45
C ALA A 110 -0.51 -10.90 9.99
N PRO A 111 -0.73 -9.69 10.55
CA PRO A 111 0.04 -8.52 10.12
C PRO A 111 1.55 -8.70 10.36
N TYR A 112 1.96 -9.36 11.45
CA TYR A 112 3.38 -9.62 11.73
C TYR A 112 3.99 -10.66 10.78
N THR A 113 3.23 -11.68 10.42
CA THR A 113 3.68 -12.69 9.47
C THR A 113 3.82 -12.10 8.07
N HIS A 114 2.84 -11.33 7.59
CA HIS A 114 2.94 -10.62 6.31
C HIS A 114 4.11 -9.64 6.29
N PHE A 115 4.33 -8.90 7.38
CA PHE A 115 5.46 -7.97 7.49
C PHE A 115 6.81 -8.69 7.41
N THR A 116 6.99 -9.75 8.19
CA THR A 116 8.26 -10.51 8.22
C THR A 116 8.51 -11.28 6.92
N GLN A 117 7.47 -11.82 6.28
CA GLN A 117 7.56 -12.40 4.93
C GLN A 117 8.02 -11.37 3.91
N ALA A 118 7.43 -10.17 3.91
CA ALA A 118 7.84 -9.11 2.99
C ALA A 118 9.30 -8.67 3.20
N LEU A 119 9.79 -8.63 4.46
CA LEU A 119 11.20 -8.34 4.76
C LEU A 119 12.14 -9.47 4.30
N ALA A 120 11.73 -10.73 4.48
CA ALA A 120 12.50 -11.88 4.01
C ALA A 120 12.59 -11.91 2.48
N ASP A 121 11.46 -11.67 1.80
CA ASP A 121 11.41 -11.60 0.33
C ASP A 121 12.26 -10.44 -0.20
N ALA A 122 12.28 -9.29 0.48
CA ALA A 122 13.14 -8.16 0.13
C ALA A 122 14.64 -8.51 0.16
N SER A 123 15.05 -9.45 1.02
CA SER A 123 16.42 -9.96 1.05
C SER A 123 16.70 -10.98 -0.08
N LEU A 124 15.69 -11.78 -0.46
CA LEU A 124 15.81 -12.91 -1.40
C LEU A 124 15.57 -12.56 -2.87
N ARG A 125 14.72 -11.56 -3.20
CA ARG A 125 14.42 -11.12 -4.59
C ARG A 125 15.65 -10.64 -5.37
N ASN A 126 16.75 -10.38 -4.67
CA ASN A 126 18.04 -10.07 -5.27
C ASN A 126 18.82 -11.30 -5.77
N MET A 127 18.39 -12.53 -5.44
CA MET A 127 19.10 -13.78 -5.77
C MET A 127 18.35 -14.72 -6.72
N VAL A 128 17.04 -14.55 -6.92
CA VAL A 128 16.22 -15.45 -7.76
C VAL A 128 15.48 -14.64 -8.82
N GLN A 129 15.66 -15.04 -10.08
CA GLN A 129 14.94 -14.53 -11.25
C GLN A 129 13.44 -14.52 -10.97
N ALA A 130 12.86 -13.32 -10.78
CA ALA A 130 11.45 -13.17 -10.52
C ALA A 130 10.63 -13.53 -11.77
N GLU A 131 9.85 -14.62 -11.67
CA GLU A 131 8.54 -14.64 -12.33
C GLU A 131 7.70 -13.48 -11.78
N PRO A 132 6.96 -12.76 -12.62
CA PRO A 132 6.18 -11.62 -12.18
C PRO A 132 4.98 -12.10 -11.35
N GLU A 133 5.07 -12.02 -10.02
CA GLU A 133 3.87 -12.06 -9.18
C GLU A 133 3.06 -10.78 -9.41
N GLN A 134 1.83 -11.01 -9.83
CA GLN A 134 0.91 -10.07 -10.43
C GLN A 134 0.01 -9.48 -9.33
N ASP A 135 0.46 -8.41 -8.65
CA ASP A 135 -0.34 -7.68 -7.66
C ASP A 135 -0.02 -6.17 -7.70
N THR A 136 -0.16 -5.54 -8.87
CA THR A 136 -0.28 -4.07 -8.96
C THR A 136 -1.56 -3.72 -9.74
N SER A 137 -2.65 -3.54 -9.01
CA SER A 137 -3.91 -3.02 -9.55
C SER A 137 -3.73 -1.54 -9.91
N GLY A 138 -3.27 -1.26 -11.13
CA GLY A 138 -3.09 0.09 -11.67
C GLY A 138 -3.29 0.13 -13.19
N TRP A 139 -3.17 1.30 -13.81
CA TRP A 139 -3.20 1.46 -15.28
C TRP A 139 -2.19 0.55 -16.01
N PHE A 140 -1.11 0.16 -15.34
CA PHE A 140 -0.18 -0.85 -15.84
C PHE A 140 -0.82 -2.23 -16.03
N ASP A 141 -1.81 -2.64 -15.25
CA ASP A 141 -2.59 -3.87 -15.50
C ASP A 141 -3.49 -3.71 -16.74
N VAL A 142 -4.01 -2.51 -17.01
CA VAL A 142 -4.72 -2.23 -18.28
C VAL A 142 -3.76 -2.33 -19.46
N LEU A 143 -2.58 -1.68 -19.39
CA LEU A 143 -1.56 -1.78 -20.43
C LEU A 143 -1.00 -3.20 -20.57
N GLN A 144 -0.87 -3.94 -19.48
CA GLN A 144 -0.38 -5.31 -19.46
C GLN A 144 -1.44 -6.29 -19.97
N LYS A 145 -2.72 -6.10 -19.66
CA LYS A 145 -3.87 -6.81 -20.26
C LYS A 145 -3.94 -6.54 -21.76
N VAL A 146 -3.75 -5.29 -22.17
CA VAL A 146 -3.66 -4.91 -23.57
C VAL A 146 -2.39 -5.48 -24.23
N SER A 147 -1.29 -5.63 -23.49
CA SER A 147 -0.05 -6.29 -23.95
C SER A 147 -0.20 -7.80 -24.10
N SER A 148 -0.92 -8.46 -23.18
CA SER A 148 -1.27 -9.88 -23.30
C SER A 148 -2.26 -10.07 -24.44
N GLN A 149 -3.19 -9.13 -24.66
CA GLN A 149 -4.03 -9.11 -25.86
C GLN A 149 -3.22 -8.87 -27.13
N LEU A 150 -2.15 -8.06 -27.12
CA LEU A 150 -1.23 -7.91 -28.26
C LEU A 150 -0.48 -9.21 -28.56
N LYS A 151 0.08 -9.87 -27.53
CA LYS A 151 0.79 -11.16 -27.67
C LYS A 151 -0.15 -12.31 -28.08
N VAL A 152 -1.38 -12.33 -27.56
CA VAL A 152 -2.41 -13.34 -27.87
C VAL A 152 -3.09 -13.05 -29.21
N SER A 153 -3.25 -11.79 -29.62
CA SER A 153 -3.74 -11.42 -30.96
C SER A 153 -2.76 -11.89 -32.04
N LEU A 154 -1.45 -11.76 -31.80
CA LEU A 154 -0.41 -12.32 -32.68
C LEU A 154 -0.51 -13.84 -32.86
N THR A 155 -0.90 -14.60 -31.83
CA THR A 155 -0.98 -16.08 -31.87
C THR A 155 -2.36 -16.62 -32.25
N ASN A 156 -3.46 -15.96 -31.86
CA ASN A 156 -4.83 -16.39 -32.17
C ASN A 156 -5.28 -16.00 -33.58
N VAL A 157 -4.76 -14.90 -34.15
CA VAL A 157 -4.93 -14.60 -35.60
C VAL A 157 -4.30 -15.71 -36.46
N ALA A 158 -3.32 -16.48 -35.93
CA ALA A 158 -2.79 -17.66 -36.60
C ALA A 158 -3.68 -18.91 -36.48
N ARG A 159 -4.53 -19.03 -35.43
CA ARG A 159 -5.47 -20.16 -35.24
C ARG A 159 -6.75 -20.02 -36.07
N HIS A 160 -7.23 -18.81 -36.34
CA HIS A 160 -8.43 -18.55 -37.17
C HIS A 160 -8.13 -18.23 -38.64
N ARG A 161 -7.10 -18.85 -39.25
CA ARG A 161 -6.70 -18.61 -40.65
C ARG A 161 -7.76 -18.96 -41.71
N ALA A 162 -8.83 -19.67 -41.35
CA ALA A 162 -9.87 -20.11 -42.29
C ALA A 162 -10.88 -19.01 -42.72
N ASP A 163 -11.04 -17.93 -41.94
CA ASP A 163 -12.11 -16.91 -42.15
C ASP A 163 -11.61 -15.49 -42.53
N LYS A 164 -10.38 -15.36 -43.04
CA LYS A 164 -9.81 -14.04 -43.41
C LYS A 164 -10.68 -13.21 -44.38
N ASN A 165 -11.37 -13.87 -45.32
CA ASN A 165 -12.22 -13.18 -46.30
C ASN A 165 -13.55 -12.69 -45.68
N ALA A 166 -14.13 -13.44 -44.74
CA ALA A 166 -15.35 -13.04 -44.04
C ALA A 166 -15.08 -11.85 -43.10
N ILE A 167 -13.97 -11.89 -42.36
CA ILE A 167 -13.54 -10.81 -41.46
C ILE A 167 -13.32 -9.51 -42.24
N HIS A 168 -12.66 -9.57 -43.41
CA HIS A 168 -12.44 -8.39 -44.24
C HIS A 168 -13.77 -7.77 -44.75
N ASN A 169 -14.77 -8.59 -45.05
CA ASN A 169 -16.10 -8.10 -45.40
C ASN A 169 -16.81 -7.45 -44.21
N TYR A 170 -16.69 -8.03 -43.00
CA TYR A 170 -17.24 -7.42 -41.79
C TYR A 170 -16.59 -6.07 -41.48
N ILE A 171 -15.26 -5.91 -41.62
CA ILE A 171 -14.56 -4.64 -41.37
C ILE A 171 -15.14 -3.48 -42.19
N ARG A 172 -15.51 -3.73 -43.46
CA ARG A 172 -16.12 -2.71 -44.33
C ARG A 172 -17.46 -2.21 -43.81
N LEU A 173 -18.22 -3.02 -43.07
CA LEU A 173 -19.49 -2.61 -42.49
C LEU A 173 -19.32 -1.57 -41.36
N PHE A 174 -18.15 -1.55 -40.71
CA PHE A 174 -17.85 -0.59 -39.64
C PHE A 174 -17.42 0.77 -40.16
N GLU A 175 -16.92 0.85 -41.41
CA GLU A 175 -16.36 2.06 -42.01
C GLU A 175 -17.26 3.30 -41.86
N PRO A 176 -18.59 3.25 -42.11
CA PRO A 176 -19.44 4.42 -41.95
C PRO A 176 -19.54 4.94 -40.52
N LEU A 177 -19.54 4.05 -39.52
CA LEU A 177 -19.56 4.46 -38.11
C LEU A 177 -18.19 4.97 -37.65
N VAL A 178 -17.10 4.34 -38.09
CA VAL A 178 -15.74 4.79 -37.77
C VAL A 178 -15.50 6.18 -38.35
N ILE A 179 -15.85 6.43 -39.61
CA ILE A 179 -15.74 7.77 -40.22
C ILE A 179 -16.61 8.78 -39.47
N LYS A 180 -17.83 8.39 -39.05
CA LYS A 180 -18.71 9.27 -38.28
C LYS A 180 -18.10 9.61 -36.91
N ALA A 181 -17.48 8.64 -36.25
CA ALA A 181 -16.76 8.83 -34.98
C ALA A 181 -15.55 9.76 -35.14
N LEU A 182 -14.75 9.59 -36.19
CA LEU A 182 -13.63 10.47 -36.54
C LEU A 182 -14.08 11.92 -36.77
N LYS A 183 -15.16 12.13 -37.53
CA LYS A 183 -15.75 13.46 -37.76
C LYS A 183 -16.33 14.07 -36.48
N GLN A 184 -16.93 13.25 -35.62
CA GLN A 184 -17.47 13.73 -34.35
C GLN A 184 -16.34 14.14 -33.39
N TYR A 185 -15.20 13.46 -33.41
CA TYR A 185 -14.03 13.82 -32.59
C TYR A 185 -13.55 15.26 -32.86
N THR A 186 -13.51 15.67 -34.14
CA THR A 186 -13.01 16.99 -34.54
C THR A 186 -13.99 18.14 -34.29
N THR A 187 -15.24 17.82 -34.00
CA THR A 187 -16.33 18.80 -33.83
C THR A 187 -16.89 18.86 -32.40
N THR A 188 -16.69 17.81 -31.62
CA THR A 188 -17.17 17.72 -30.23
C THR A 188 -16.26 18.43 -29.24
N THR A 189 -16.84 18.89 -28.13
CA THR A 189 -16.13 19.37 -26.94
C THR A 189 -16.16 18.37 -25.78
N SER A 190 -16.87 17.25 -25.93
CA SER A 190 -16.95 16.20 -24.90
C SER A 190 -15.67 15.35 -24.89
N VAL A 191 -14.90 15.48 -23.82
CA VAL A 191 -13.63 14.76 -23.64
C VAL A 191 -13.84 13.25 -23.51
N HIS A 192 -14.92 12.82 -22.84
CA HIS A 192 -15.26 11.40 -22.72
C HIS A 192 -15.52 10.74 -24.08
N LEU A 193 -16.21 11.44 -24.99
CA LEU A 193 -16.41 10.94 -26.35
C LEU A 193 -15.09 10.89 -27.12
N GLN A 194 -14.27 11.93 -27.02
CA GLN A 194 -12.96 11.94 -27.69
C GLN A 194 -12.06 10.80 -27.22
N ARG A 195 -12.00 10.55 -25.91
CA ARG A 195 -11.33 9.40 -25.31
C ARG A 195 -11.83 8.08 -25.91
N GLN A 196 -13.14 7.87 -25.96
CA GLN A 196 -13.72 6.63 -26.47
C GLN A 196 -13.42 6.42 -27.97
N VAL A 197 -13.34 7.49 -28.76
CA VAL A 197 -12.93 7.40 -30.17
C VAL A 197 -11.45 7.04 -30.30
N LEU A 198 -10.56 7.59 -29.46
CA LEU A 198 -9.16 7.18 -29.43
C LEU A 198 -8.99 5.71 -29.05
N ASP A 199 -9.79 5.21 -28.11
CA ASP A 199 -9.79 3.79 -27.72
C ASP A 199 -10.25 2.87 -28.86
N LEU A 200 -11.27 3.29 -29.62
CA LEU A 200 -11.70 2.59 -30.84
C LEU A 200 -10.57 2.54 -31.88
N LEU A 201 -9.88 3.66 -32.12
CA LEU A 201 -8.78 3.72 -33.10
C LEU A 201 -7.58 2.90 -32.65
N ALA A 202 -7.22 2.97 -31.37
CA ALA A 202 -6.18 2.15 -30.79
C ALA A 202 -6.48 0.66 -31.01
N GLN A 203 -7.70 0.22 -30.74
CA GLN A 203 -8.12 -1.17 -31.01
C GLN A 203 -8.03 -1.53 -32.51
N LEU A 204 -8.48 -0.65 -33.41
CA LEU A 204 -8.40 -0.91 -34.86
C LEU A 204 -6.95 -1.07 -35.34
N VAL A 205 -6.03 -0.23 -34.85
CA VAL A 205 -4.59 -0.35 -35.13
C VAL A 205 -4.04 -1.67 -34.59
N GLN A 206 -4.42 -2.07 -33.36
CA GLN A 206 -4.01 -3.36 -32.78
C GLN A 206 -4.54 -4.58 -33.54
N LEU A 207 -5.74 -4.47 -34.10
CA LEU A 207 -6.33 -5.48 -34.99
C LEU A 207 -5.71 -5.47 -36.40
N ARG A 208 -4.66 -4.67 -36.63
CA ARG A 208 -3.92 -4.51 -37.90
C ARG A 208 -4.80 -4.01 -39.05
N VAL A 209 -5.81 -3.20 -38.73
CA VAL A 209 -6.53 -2.42 -39.74
C VAL A 209 -5.59 -1.31 -40.22
N ASN A 210 -5.40 -1.21 -41.53
CA ASN A 210 -4.49 -0.22 -42.11
C ASN A 210 -4.99 1.21 -41.82
N TYR A 211 -4.25 1.95 -41.01
CA TYR A 211 -4.59 3.32 -40.62
C TYR A 211 -4.75 4.27 -41.82
N CYS A 212 -4.01 4.04 -42.90
CA CYS A 212 -4.07 4.86 -44.11
C CYS A 212 -5.46 4.82 -44.78
N LEU A 213 -6.26 3.79 -44.51
CA LEU A 213 -7.65 3.70 -44.99
C LEU A 213 -8.60 4.57 -44.16
N LEU A 214 -8.25 4.82 -42.90
CA LEU A 214 -9.06 5.61 -41.97
C LEU A 214 -8.75 7.10 -42.08
N ASP A 215 -7.48 7.46 -42.32
CA ASP A 215 -7.00 8.84 -42.41
C ASP A 215 -5.98 9.01 -43.55
N SER A 216 -6.45 8.89 -44.80
CA SER A 216 -5.60 8.98 -46.00
C SER A 216 -4.89 10.32 -46.13
N ASP A 217 -5.57 11.40 -45.75
CA ASP A 217 -5.09 12.79 -45.86
C ASP A 217 -4.40 13.29 -44.59
N GLN A 218 -4.22 12.42 -43.58
CA GLN A 218 -3.62 12.75 -42.28
C GLN A 218 -4.31 13.92 -41.55
N VAL A 219 -5.62 14.10 -41.78
CA VAL A 219 -6.42 15.18 -41.20
C VAL A 219 -6.68 14.90 -39.72
N PHE A 220 -6.98 13.64 -39.38
CA PHE A 220 -7.28 13.28 -38.00
C PHE A 220 -6.03 13.37 -37.13
N ILE A 221 -4.91 12.76 -37.55
CA ILE A 221 -3.66 12.87 -36.80
C ILE A 221 -3.19 14.31 -36.70
N GLY A 222 -3.31 15.10 -37.78
CA GLY A 222 -3.00 16.54 -37.76
C GLY A 222 -3.84 17.31 -36.73
N PHE A 223 -5.13 16.98 -36.60
CA PHE A 223 -6.00 17.56 -35.58
C PHE A 223 -5.59 17.15 -34.17
N VAL A 224 -5.28 15.87 -33.91
CA VAL A 224 -4.80 15.40 -32.61
C VAL A 224 -3.50 16.11 -32.22
N LEU A 225 -2.55 16.27 -33.15
CA LEU A 225 -1.30 16.99 -32.89
C LEU A 225 -1.54 18.47 -32.58
N LYS A 226 -2.50 19.11 -33.25
CA LYS A 226 -2.88 20.49 -32.96
C LYS A 226 -3.51 20.67 -31.57
N GLN A 227 -4.13 19.62 -31.01
CA GLN A 227 -4.69 19.69 -29.65
C GLN A 227 -3.62 19.95 -28.58
N PHE A 228 -2.36 19.58 -28.82
CA PHE A 228 -1.26 19.86 -27.89
C PHE A 228 -1.04 21.36 -27.67
N GLU A 229 -1.21 22.20 -28.71
CA GLU A 229 -1.11 23.66 -28.57
C GLU A 229 -2.12 24.19 -27.54
N TYR A 230 -3.35 23.68 -27.57
CA TYR A 230 -4.39 24.06 -26.62
C TYR A 230 -4.18 23.45 -25.22
N ILE A 231 -3.56 22.27 -25.12
CA ILE A 231 -3.27 21.60 -23.84
C ILE A 231 -2.12 22.30 -23.12
N GLU A 232 -1.05 22.65 -23.83
CA GLU A 232 0.13 23.32 -23.28
C GLU A 232 -0.21 24.72 -22.76
N VAL A 233 -0.95 25.50 -23.56
CA VAL A 233 -1.52 26.80 -23.10
C VAL A 233 -2.65 26.57 -22.09
N GLY A 234 -3.19 25.34 -22.04
CA GLY A 234 -4.37 24.84 -21.32
C GLY A 234 -5.61 25.71 -21.41
N GLN A 235 -5.95 25.96 -22.66
CA GLN A 235 -7.28 26.33 -23.13
C GLN A 235 -8.17 25.08 -23.36
N PHE A 236 -7.59 23.88 -23.24
CA PHE A 236 -8.31 22.61 -23.34
C PHE A 236 -8.95 22.23 -21.99
N ARG A 237 -10.28 22.05 -21.96
CA ARG A 237 -11.01 21.65 -20.75
C ARG A 237 -10.82 20.15 -20.50
N GLU A 238 -10.70 19.76 -19.23
CA GLU A 238 -10.57 18.34 -18.81
C GLU A 238 -9.47 17.57 -19.58
N SER A 239 -8.38 18.25 -19.96
CA SER A 239 -7.25 17.66 -20.70
C SER A 239 -6.63 16.45 -20.00
N GLU A 240 -6.70 16.42 -18.66
CA GLU A 240 -6.22 15.31 -17.84
C GLU A 240 -6.84 13.95 -18.19
N ALA A 241 -8.08 13.92 -18.68
CA ALA A 241 -8.79 12.68 -18.98
C ALA A 241 -8.43 12.09 -20.37
N ILE A 242 -7.91 12.89 -21.30
CA ILE A 242 -7.66 12.48 -22.69
C ILE A 242 -6.18 12.23 -23.01
N ILE A 243 -5.27 12.91 -22.31
CA ILE A 243 -3.82 12.77 -22.48
C ILE A 243 -3.34 11.31 -22.53
N PRO A 244 -3.66 10.43 -21.56
CA PRO A 244 -3.14 9.05 -21.61
C PRO A 244 -3.59 8.31 -22.88
N ASN A 245 -4.82 8.52 -23.34
CA ASN A 245 -5.37 7.89 -24.54
C ASN A 245 -4.74 8.46 -25.83
N ILE A 246 -4.45 9.76 -25.88
CA ILE A 246 -3.72 10.37 -27.01
C ILE A 246 -2.33 9.73 -27.11
N PHE A 247 -1.56 9.71 -26.03
CA PHE A 247 -0.21 9.13 -26.06
C PHE A 247 -0.23 7.64 -26.37
N PHE A 248 -1.18 6.90 -25.83
CA PHE A 248 -1.35 5.49 -26.17
C PHE A 248 -1.60 5.27 -27.67
N PHE A 249 -2.51 6.05 -28.26
CA PHE A 249 -2.79 6.00 -29.69
C PHE A 249 -1.55 6.40 -30.53
N LEU A 250 -0.85 7.47 -30.19
CA LEU A 250 0.35 7.92 -30.91
C LEU A 250 1.48 6.87 -30.86
N VAL A 251 1.67 6.22 -29.70
CA VAL A 251 2.67 5.17 -29.52
C VAL A 251 2.33 3.95 -30.41
N LEU A 252 1.07 3.52 -30.45
CA LEU A 252 0.65 2.44 -31.36
C LEU A 252 0.87 2.83 -32.83
N LEU A 253 0.54 4.07 -33.19
CA LEU A 253 0.71 4.57 -34.55
C LEU A 253 2.18 4.64 -34.99
N SER A 254 3.12 4.67 -34.04
CA SER A 254 4.55 4.68 -34.36
C SER A 254 5.09 3.39 -34.96
N TYR A 255 4.34 2.28 -34.84
CA TYR A 255 4.65 1.02 -35.52
C TYR A 255 4.16 0.99 -36.97
N GLU A 256 3.18 1.82 -37.30
CA GLU A 256 2.54 1.84 -38.62
C GLU A 256 3.34 2.68 -39.62
N ARG A 257 3.29 2.26 -40.89
CA ARG A 257 4.01 2.92 -41.99
C ARG A 257 3.07 3.34 -43.11
N TYR A 258 3.17 4.59 -43.53
CA TYR A 258 2.54 5.11 -44.73
C TYR A 258 3.52 4.99 -45.91
N HIS A 259 3.26 4.07 -46.85
CA HIS A 259 4.10 3.87 -48.04
C HIS A 259 5.61 3.77 -47.73
N SER A 260 5.96 3.08 -46.63
CA SER A 260 7.31 2.88 -46.08
C SER A 260 7.87 3.98 -45.15
N LYS A 261 7.21 5.14 -45.01
CA LYS A 261 7.59 6.17 -44.03
C LYS A 261 6.80 5.99 -42.73
N PRO A 262 7.43 6.16 -41.55
CA PRO A 262 6.68 6.15 -40.29
C PRO A 262 5.67 7.31 -40.27
N ILE A 263 4.46 7.04 -39.79
CA ILE A 263 3.41 8.08 -39.68
C ILE A 263 3.80 9.11 -38.61
N ILE A 264 4.21 8.63 -37.45
CA ILE A 264 4.78 9.42 -36.37
C ILE A 264 5.93 8.64 -35.72
N GLY A 265 7.07 9.29 -35.49
CA GLY A 265 8.22 8.65 -34.83
C GLY A 265 8.15 8.79 -33.30
N ILE A 266 8.68 7.80 -32.58
CA ILE A 266 8.89 7.88 -31.12
C ILE A 266 9.63 9.16 -30.70
N PRO A 267 10.69 9.65 -31.40
CA PRO A 267 11.34 10.90 -31.04
C PRO A 267 10.38 12.10 -30.99
N LYS A 268 9.42 12.16 -31.92
CA LYS A 268 8.41 13.23 -31.95
C LYS A 268 7.43 13.10 -30.78
N ILE A 269 7.04 11.88 -30.41
CA ILE A 269 6.15 11.62 -29.27
C ILE A 269 6.83 12.02 -27.96
N ILE A 270 8.12 11.70 -27.78
CA ILE A 270 8.91 12.13 -26.63
C ILE A 270 8.97 13.67 -26.56
N GLN A 271 9.19 14.35 -27.70
CA GLN A 271 9.19 15.81 -27.76
C GLN A 271 7.84 16.43 -27.35
N LEU A 272 6.71 15.84 -27.77
CA LEU A 272 5.38 16.29 -27.35
C LEU A 272 5.17 16.13 -25.84
N CYS A 273 5.65 15.02 -25.27
CA CYS A 273 5.59 14.83 -23.82
C CYS A 273 6.49 15.83 -23.07
N ASP A 274 7.67 16.15 -23.60
CA ASP A 274 8.55 17.15 -23.01
C ASP A 274 7.93 18.56 -23.09
N GLY A 275 7.26 18.89 -24.19
CA GLY A 275 6.47 20.13 -24.33
C GLY A 275 5.39 20.27 -23.25
N ILE A 276 4.60 19.21 -23.03
CA ILE A 276 3.62 19.18 -21.93
C ILE A 276 4.30 19.34 -20.57
N MET A 277 5.44 18.67 -20.34
CA MET A 277 6.16 18.78 -19.08
C MET A 277 6.72 20.18 -18.83
N ALA A 278 7.15 20.88 -19.88
CA ALA A 278 7.65 22.25 -19.82
C ALA A 278 6.54 23.31 -19.74
N SER A 279 5.29 22.96 -20.04
CA SER A 279 4.14 23.89 -20.12
C SER A 279 3.67 24.48 -18.77
N GLY A 280 4.27 24.10 -17.64
CA GLY A 280 3.89 24.57 -16.30
C GLY A 280 2.59 23.95 -15.76
N ARG A 281 1.98 23.00 -16.47
CA ARG A 281 0.83 22.21 -16.01
C ARG A 281 1.26 21.23 -14.90
N LYS A 282 0.29 20.80 -14.07
CA LYS A 282 0.57 19.82 -13.00
C LYS A 282 1.07 18.50 -13.59
N ALA A 283 2.24 18.05 -13.14
CA ALA A 283 2.87 16.83 -13.66
C ALA A 283 1.99 15.58 -13.46
N VAL A 284 1.32 15.46 -12.31
CA VAL A 284 0.46 14.31 -11.94
C VAL A 284 -0.69 14.09 -12.93
N THR A 285 -1.27 15.16 -13.46
CA THR A 285 -2.45 15.05 -14.33
C THR A 285 -2.11 15.09 -15.83
N HIS A 286 -0.93 15.57 -16.20
CA HIS A 286 -0.54 15.77 -17.60
C HIS A 286 0.73 14.98 -17.98
N ALA A 287 1.89 15.34 -17.42
CA ALA A 287 3.17 14.76 -17.83
C ALA A 287 3.33 13.28 -17.45
N ILE A 288 2.89 12.88 -16.25
CA ILE A 288 3.02 11.52 -15.74
C ILE A 288 2.13 10.54 -16.54
N PRO A 289 0.82 10.82 -16.75
CA PRO A 289 -0.02 9.97 -17.60
C PRO A 289 0.45 9.89 -19.06
N ALA A 290 1.08 10.94 -19.59
CA ALA A 290 1.69 10.94 -20.93
C ALA A 290 2.90 10.01 -21.02
N LEU A 291 3.71 9.95 -19.97
CA LEU A 291 4.91 9.09 -19.88
C LEU A 291 4.55 7.61 -19.80
N GLN A 292 3.44 7.24 -19.15
CA GLN A 292 3.07 5.84 -18.89
C GLN A 292 3.02 4.95 -20.15
N PRO A 293 2.29 5.31 -21.23
CA PRO A 293 2.31 4.54 -22.48
C PRO A 293 3.70 4.44 -23.12
N ILE A 294 4.49 5.53 -23.06
CA ILE A 294 5.83 5.60 -23.65
C ILE A 294 6.78 4.63 -22.93
N VAL A 295 6.79 4.66 -21.60
CA VAL A 295 7.65 3.79 -20.78
C VAL A 295 7.29 2.33 -20.99
N HIS A 296 6.00 1.99 -20.95
CA HIS A 296 5.55 0.62 -21.17
C HIS A 296 5.98 0.10 -22.56
N ASP A 297 5.78 0.89 -23.62
CA ASP A 297 6.14 0.48 -24.98
C ASP A 297 7.66 0.30 -25.17
N LEU A 298 8.44 1.32 -24.78
CA LEU A 298 9.89 1.34 -25.00
C LEU A 298 10.62 0.25 -24.21
N PHE A 299 10.22 0.00 -22.96
CA PHE A 299 10.93 -0.91 -22.07
C PHE A 299 10.34 -2.33 -22.06
N VAL A 300 9.02 -2.50 -22.17
CA VAL A 300 8.39 -3.83 -22.10
C VAL A 300 8.18 -4.43 -23.49
N LEU A 301 7.57 -3.69 -24.42
CA LEU A 301 7.24 -4.24 -25.75
C LEU A 301 8.48 -4.28 -26.65
N ARG A 302 9.16 -3.15 -26.84
CA ARG A 302 10.37 -3.08 -27.68
C ARG A 302 11.60 -3.74 -27.04
N GLY A 303 11.71 -3.73 -25.72
CA GLY A 303 12.82 -4.37 -24.99
C GLY A 303 12.92 -5.88 -25.21
N THR A 304 11.78 -6.56 -25.46
CA THR A 304 11.77 -8.00 -25.73
C THR A 304 12.15 -8.37 -27.17
N ASN A 305 11.98 -7.44 -28.13
CA ASN A 305 12.25 -7.67 -29.54
C ASN A 305 13.68 -7.24 -29.92
N LYS A 306 14.63 -8.17 -29.78
CA LYS A 306 16.07 -7.96 -30.14
C LYS A 306 16.31 -7.51 -31.59
N ALA A 307 15.34 -7.68 -32.49
CA ALA A 307 15.45 -7.28 -33.90
C ALA A 307 15.40 -5.76 -34.12
N ASP A 308 14.76 -5.00 -33.20
CA ASP A 308 14.66 -3.54 -33.24
C ASP A 308 15.64 -2.84 -32.27
N ALA A 309 16.58 -3.59 -31.68
CA ALA A 309 17.61 -3.08 -30.75
C ALA A 309 18.72 -2.31 -31.50
N GLY A 310 18.35 -1.23 -32.17
CA GLY A 310 19.27 -0.27 -32.76
C GLY A 310 19.78 0.73 -31.71
N LYS A 311 20.96 1.33 -31.97
CA LYS A 311 21.55 2.41 -31.13
C LYS A 311 20.59 3.59 -30.88
N GLU A 312 19.66 3.83 -31.81
CA GLU A 312 18.64 4.87 -31.68
C GLU A 312 17.65 4.57 -30.55
N LEU A 313 17.26 3.30 -30.35
CA LEU A 313 16.35 2.88 -29.29
C LEU A 313 16.98 3.08 -27.90
N ASP A 314 18.28 2.78 -27.75
CA ASP A 314 19.00 3.05 -26.51
C ASP A 314 19.05 4.54 -26.18
N THR A 315 19.25 5.38 -27.19
CA THR A 315 19.23 6.85 -27.02
C THR A 315 17.83 7.31 -26.57
N GLN A 316 16.76 6.78 -27.17
CA GLN A 316 15.38 7.08 -26.77
C GLN A 316 15.10 6.63 -25.31
N LYS A 317 15.56 5.44 -24.92
CA LYS A 317 15.45 4.94 -23.54
C LYS A 317 16.16 5.88 -22.55
N GLU A 318 17.36 6.36 -22.87
CA GLU A 318 18.12 7.29 -22.01
C GLU A 318 17.42 8.64 -21.84
N VAL A 319 16.85 9.20 -22.92
CA VAL A 319 16.07 10.45 -22.85
C VAL A 319 14.86 10.28 -21.93
N VAL A 320 14.12 9.19 -22.05
CA VAL A 320 12.95 8.93 -21.20
C VAL A 320 13.35 8.72 -19.74
N VAL A 321 14.46 8.01 -19.46
CA VAL A 321 14.98 7.89 -18.10
C VAL A 321 15.32 9.27 -17.51
N SER A 322 15.98 10.14 -18.28
CA SER A 322 16.27 11.52 -17.84
C SER A 322 14.99 12.31 -17.51
N MET A 323 13.95 12.18 -18.34
CA MET A 323 12.63 12.79 -18.09
C MET A 323 11.99 12.26 -16.81
N LEU A 324 12.05 10.94 -16.55
CA LEU A 324 11.55 10.33 -15.31
C LEU A 324 12.33 10.82 -14.09
N LEU A 325 13.66 10.89 -14.16
CA LEU A 325 14.50 11.38 -13.06
C LEU A 325 14.19 12.84 -12.70
N ARG A 326 13.81 13.68 -13.67
CA ARG A 326 13.36 15.06 -13.43
C ARG A 326 12.04 15.13 -12.64
N LEU A 327 11.22 14.09 -12.69
CA LEU A 327 9.92 13.98 -11.99
C LEU A 327 9.95 12.95 -10.85
N ILE A 328 11.12 12.56 -10.38
CA ILE A 328 11.30 11.47 -9.40
C ILE A 328 10.57 11.69 -8.06
N GLN A 329 10.23 12.94 -7.75
CA GLN A 329 9.48 13.32 -6.54
C GLN A 329 8.07 12.72 -6.44
N TYR A 330 7.48 12.24 -7.54
CA TYR A 330 6.13 11.69 -7.58
C TYR A 330 6.14 10.16 -7.55
N HIS A 331 5.30 9.53 -6.71
CA HIS A 331 5.29 8.07 -6.56
C HIS A 331 4.87 7.32 -7.84
N GLN A 332 3.99 7.88 -8.68
CA GLN A 332 3.62 7.28 -9.96
C GLN A 332 4.82 7.16 -10.92
N VAL A 333 5.82 8.03 -10.78
CA VAL A 333 7.08 7.95 -11.54
C VAL A 333 7.96 6.84 -10.98
N LEU A 334 7.93 6.62 -9.66
CA LEU A 334 8.64 5.51 -9.04
C LEU A 334 8.10 4.15 -9.54
N GLU A 335 6.79 4.00 -9.74
CA GLU A 335 6.19 2.80 -10.37
C GLU A 335 6.77 2.56 -11.78
N MET A 336 6.90 3.61 -12.58
CA MET A 336 7.52 3.53 -13.91
C MET A 336 9.00 3.15 -13.81
N LEU A 337 9.73 3.70 -12.84
CA LEU A 337 11.15 3.36 -12.62
C LEU A 337 11.33 1.91 -12.13
N ILE A 338 10.42 1.36 -11.33
CA ILE A 338 10.43 -0.05 -10.94
C ILE A 338 10.38 -0.94 -12.19
N LEU A 339 9.45 -0.65 -13.11
CA LEU A 339 9.35 -1.40 -14.37
C LEU A 339 10.62 -1.27 -15.22
N VAL A 340 11.17 -0.06 -15.33
CA VAL A 340 12.43 0.19 -16.05
C VAL A 340 13.57 -0.62 -15.43
N LEU A 341 13.73 -0.60 -14.10
CA LEU A 341 14.78 -1.34 -13.39
C LEU A 341 14.64 -2.85 -13.57
N GLN A 342 13.42 -3.39 -13.48
CA GLN A 342 13.16 -4.82 -13.69
C GLN A 342 13.52 -5.27 -15.11
N GLN A 343 13.23 -4.46 -16.13
CA GLN A 343 13.63 -4.77 -17.51
C GLN A 343 15.13 -4.58 -17.72
N CYS A 344 15.73 -3.51 -17.18
CA CYS A 344 17.18 -3.31 -17.23
C CYS A 344 17.95 -4.46 -16.56
N HIS A 345 17.45 -5.01 -15.45
CA HIS A 345 18.07 -6.18 -14.81
C HIS A 345 18.06 -7.41 -15.73
N LYS A 346 16.99 -7.61 -16.50
CA LYS A 346 16.90 -8.70 -17.49
C LYS A 346 17.76 -8.47 -18.74
N GLU A 347 17.91 -7.21 -19.18
CA GLU A 347 18.67 -6.85 -20.37
C GLU A 347 20.19 -6.80 -20.11
N ASN A 348 20.62 -6.10 -19.06
CA ASN A 348 22.04 -5.87 -18.75
C ASN A 348 22.24 -5.50 -17.26
N GLU A 349 22.89 -6.38 -16.51
CA GLU A 349 23.15 -6.22 -15.07
C GLU A 349 23.99 -4.98 -14.73
N ASP A 350 24.99 -4.63 -15.56
CA ASP A 350 25.83 -3.45 -15.33
C ASP A 350 25.05 -2.15 -15.53
N LYS A 351 24.18 -2.10 -16.55
CA LYS A 351 23.27 -0.96 -16.78
C LYS A 351 22.29 -0.82 -15.62
N TRP A 352 21.76 -1.94 -15.11
CA TRP A 352 20.90 -1.96 -13.92
C TRP A 352 21.61 -1.43 -12.67
N LYS A 353 22.85 -1.85 -12.39
CA LYS A 353 23.63 -1.34 -11.24
C LYS A 353 23.91 0.17 -11.34
N ARG A 354 24.28 0.67 -12.53
CA ARG A 354 24.53 2.11 -12.76
C ARG A 354 23.26 2.93 -12.57
N LEU A 355 22.15 2.52 -13.18
CA LEU A 355 20.87 3.21 -13.04
C LEU A 355 20.35 3.16 -11.60
N SER A 356 20.49 2.00 -10.93
CA SER A 356 20.17 1.82 -9.51
C SER A 356 20.93 2.81 -8.63
N ARG A 357 22.23 3.02 -8.89
CA ARG A 357 23.06 4.01 -8.15
C ARG A 357 22.56 5.43 -8.40
N GLN A 358 22.33 5.80 -9.65
CA GLN A 358 21.83 7.12 -10.02
C GLN A 358 20.49 7.44 -9.33
N ILE A 359 19.56 6.48 -9.30
CA ILE A 359 18.26 6.64 -8.64
C ILE A 359 18.46 6.81 -7.12
N ALA A 360 19.27 5.96 -6.49
CA ALA A 360 19.54 6.06 -5.04
C ALA A 360 20.16 7.41 -4.66
N ASP A 361 21.15 7.87 -5.42
CA ASP A 361 21.86 9.14 -5.19
C ASP A 361 20.95 10.37 -5.37
N MET A 362 19.88 10.26 -6.16
CA MET A 362 18.86 11.31 -6.30
C MET A 362 17.78 11.25 -5.22
N ILE A 363 17.28 10.06 -4.87
CA ILE A 363 16.16 9.90 -3.92
C ILE A 363 16.60 10.22 -2.49
N LEU A 364 17.76 9.74 -2.03
CA LEU A 364 18.16 9.88 -0.63
C LEU A 364 18.29 11.35 -0.18
N PRO A 365 18.87 12.27 -0.96
CA PRO A 365 18.85 13.70 -0.61
C PRO A 365 17.45 14.32 -0.63
N LEU A 366 16.57 13.88 -1.53
CA LEU A 366 15.19 14.38 -1.61
C LEU A 366 14.36 13.93 -0.39
N LEU A 367 14.58 12.72 0.12
CA LEU A 367 14.00 12.24 1.38
C LEU A 367 14.47 13.08 2.57
N ALA A 368 15.79 13.35 2.64
CA ALA A 368 16.38 14.16 3.72
C ALA A 368 15.82 15.59 3.78
N LYS A 369 15.41 16.14 2.62
CA LYS A 369 14.80 17.49 2.49
C LYS A 369 13.27 17.49 2.45
N GLN A 370 12.62 16.34 2.61
CA GLN A 370 11.16 16.17 2.52
C GLN A 370 10.56 16.68 1.19
N GLN A 371 11.29 16.52 0.09
CA GLN A 371 10.86 16.96 -1.25
C GLN A 371 10.15 15.86 -2.06
N MET A 372 10.13 14.62 -1.56
CA MET A 372 9.38 13.50 -2.13
C MET A 372 7.92 13.57 -1.68
N HIS A 373 6.97 13.40 -2.60
CA HIS A 373 5.54 13.39 -2.31
C HIS A 373 5.09 11.99 -1.81
N LEU A 374 5.34 11.74 -0.52
CA LEU A 374 5.01 10.51 0.21
C LEU A 374 3.88 10.73 1.22
N ASP A 375 2.77 11.31 0.74
CA ASP A 375 1.60 11.71 1.53
C ASP A 375 0.53 10.61 1.65
N SER A 376 0.77 9.44 1.03
CA SER A 376 -0.16 8.32 1.02
C SER A 376 0.52 6.98 1.31
N HIS A 377 -0.29 6.01 1.74
CA HIS A 377 0.16 4.64 1.97
C HIS A 377 0.67 3.97 0.68
N GLU A 378 -0.02 4.24 -0.43
CA GLU A 378 0.37 3.77 -1.76
C GLU A 378 1.76 4.30 -2.13
N ALA A 379 2.01 5.60 -1.92
CA ALA A 379 3.32 6.20 -2.21
C ALA A 379 4.45 5.58 -1.39
N LEU A 380 4.23 5.33 -0.10
CA LEU A 380 5.20 4.65 0.77
C LEU A 380 5.44 3.19 0.33
N GLY A 381 4.37 2.49 -0.06
CA GLY A 381 4.44 1.13 -0.61
C GLY A 381 5.30 1.07 -1.88
N VAL A 382 5.05 1.97 -2.84
CA VAL A 382 5.84 2.07 -4.07
C VAL A 382 7.31 2.34 -3.77
N LEU A 383 7.62 3.27 -2.86
CA LEU A 383 9.02 3.55 -2.48
C LEU A 383 9.70 2.31 -1.86
N ASN A 384 9.00 1.56 -1.01
CA ASN A 384 9.53 0.32 -0.45
C ASN A 384 9.84 -0.71 -1.56
N THR A 385 8.93 -0.90 -2.52
CA THR A 385 9.16 -1.80 -3.65
C THR A 385 10.29 -1.33 -4.58
N LEU A 386 10.51 -0.02 -4.70
CA LEU A 386 11.63 0.53 -5.44
C LEU A 386 12.96 0.18 -4.76
N PHE A 387 13.10 0.37 -3.45
CA PHE A 387 14.31 0.00 -2.73
C PHE A 387 14.60 -1.51 -2.75
N GLU A 388 13.56 -2.35 -2.88
CA GLU A 388 13.72 -3.79 -3.11
C GLU A 388 14.21 -4.13 -4.54
N THR A 389 13.88 -3.29 -5.52
CA THR A 389 14.21 -3.52 -6.94
C THR A 389 15.57 -2.96 -7.34
N VAL A 390 16.05 -1.94 -6.63
CA VAL A 390 17.37 -1.31 -6.81
C VAL A 390 18.48 -2.29 -6.42
N ALA A 391 19.59 -2.27 -7.16
CA ALA A 391 20.74 -3.11 -6.87
C ALA A 391 21.25 -2.91 -5.42
N PRO A 392 21.49 -3.98 -4.64
CA PRO A 392 21.98 -3.86 -3.25
C PRO A 392 23.31 -3.11 -3.13
N SER A 393 24.14 -3.19 -4.18
CA SER A 393 25.39 -2.43 -4.24
C SER A 393 25.15 -0.92 -4.22
N SER A 394 24.04 -0.43 -4.75
CA SER A 394 23.68 1.00 -4.79
C SER A 394 23.24 1.57 -3.44
N LEU A 395 22.83 0.71 -2.51
CA LEU A 395 22.45 1.08 -1.14
C LEU A 395 23.61 0.92 -0.15
N ARG A 396 24.78 0.47 -0.65
CA ARG A 396 26.03 0.39 0.10
C ARG A 396 27.04 1.42 -0.43
N PRO A 397 27.82 2.09 0.43
CA PRO A 397 27.77 2.05 1.90
C PRO A 397 26.48 2.67 2.48
N VAL A 398 26.09 2.24 3.68
CA VAL A 398 24.83 2.68 4.33
C VAL A 398 24.86 4.14 4.83
N ASP A 399 25.97 4.84 4.64
CA ASP A 399 26.19 6.22 5.09
C ASP A 399 25.12 7.18 4.60
N MET A 400 24.78 7.11 3.30
CA MET A 400 23.78 8.01 2.71
C MET A 400 22.38 7.71 3.23
N LEU A 401 22.09 6.44 3.54
CA LEU A 401 20.85 6.03 4.19
C LEU A 401 20.77 6.63 5.60
N LEU A 402 21.83 6.47 6.40
CA LEU A 402 21.88 7.00 7.77
C LEU A 402 21.81 8.53 7.78
N LYS A 403 22.59 9.24 6.94
CA LYS A 403 22.51 10.71 6.86
C LYS A 403 21.13 11.22 6.44
N SER A 404 20.44 10.47 5.58
CA SER A 404 19.08 10.81 5.15
C SER A 404 18.03 10.52 6.23
N MET A 405 18.18 9.41 6.97
CA MET A 405 17.28 9.04 8.06
C MET A 405 17.41 9.98 9.28
N PHE A 406 18.63 10.37 9.64
CA PHE A 406 18.92 11.29 10.75
C PHE A 406 18.89 12.77 10.33
N ALA A 407 18.10 13.11 9.30
CA ALA A 407 17.85 14.50 8.92
C ALA A 407 16.65 15.06 9.70
N MET A 408 16.74 16.31 10.15
CA MET A 408 15.62 17.00 10.82
C MET A 408 14.76 17.77 9.80
N PRO A 409 13.43 17.79 9.96
CA PRO A 409 12.56 18.59 9.11
C PRO A 409 12.68 20.07 9.44
N GLY A 410 12.36 20.94 8.47
CA GLY A 410 12.40 22.39 8.69
C GLY A 410 11.38 22.91 9.72
N THR A 411 10.31 22.17 9.99
CA THR A 411 9.29 22.48 10.99
C THR A 411 8.48 21.23 11.36
N LEU A 412 8.00 21.14 12.60
CA LEU A 412 7.06 20.11 13.06
C LEU A 412 5.62 20.63 13.22
N ALA A 413 5.37 21.90 12.89
CA ALA A 413 4.03 22.50 13.00
C ALA A 413 3.05 21.93 11.96
N SER A 414 3.52 21.78 10.71
CA SER A 414 2.70 21.24 9.62
C SER A 414 2.66 19.72 9.66
N VAL A 415 1.46 19.16 9.75
CA VAL A 415 1.23 17.69 9.71
C VAL A 415 1.79 17.08 8.43
N GLY A 416 1.63 17.75 7.28
CA GLY A 416 2.15 17.25 6.01
C GLY A 416 3.68 17.10 6.03
N THR A 417 4.40 18.06 6.60
CA THR A 417 5.86 17.99 6.72
C THR A 417 6.30 16.84 7.61
N VAL A 418 5.62 16.65 8.75
CA VAL A 418 5.88 15.54 9.67
C VAL A 418 5.62 14.19 8.98
N GLN A 419 4.52 14.06 8.24
CA GLN A 419 4.20 12.84 7.49
C GLN A 419 5.25 12.52 6.44
N LEU A 420 5.69 13.50 5.64
CA LEU A 420 6.73 13.28 4.62
C LEU A 420 8.06 12.85 5.25
N TRP A 421 8.43 13.48 6.36
CA TRP A 421 9.63 13.15 7.11
C TRP A 421 9.60 11.71 7.62
N ILE A 422 8.50 11.32 8.28
CA ILE A 422 8.34 9.98 8.85
C ILE A 422 8.23 8.92 7.77
N SER A 423 7.55 9.19 6.66
CA SER A 423 7.54 8.29 5.49
C SER A 423 8.96 8.00 4.98
N GLY A 424 9.82 9.03 4.89
CA GLY A 424 11.21 8.85 4.50
C GLY A 424 12.00 8.00 5.49
N ILE A 425 11.84 8.26 6.79
CA ILE A 425 12.48 7.47 7.87
C ILE A 425 12.01 6.01 7.79
N LEU A 426 10.71 5.75 7.66
CA LEU A 426 10.16 4.40 7.62
C LEU A 426 10.67 3.60 6.41
N ALA A 427 10.74 4.22 5.24
CA ALA A 427 11.27 3.57 4.05
C ALA A 427 12.76 3.21 4.22
N ILE A 428 13.58 4.12 4.76
CA ILE A 428 15.00 3.86 5.00
C ILE A 428 15.20 2.82 6.10
N LEU A 429 14.45 2.93 7.21
CA LEU A 429 14.50 1.96 8.31
C LEU A 429 14.19 0.56 7.81
N ARG A 430 13.20 0.42 6.93
CA ARG A 430 12.85 -0.86 6.32
C ARG A 430 14.02 -1.45 5.52
N VAL A 431 14.72 -0.63 4.74
CA VAL A 431 15.94 -1.04 4.00
C VAL A 431 17.05 -1.49 4.95
N LEU A 432 17.27 -0.74 6.04
CA LEU A 432 18.32 -1.08 7.02
C LEU A 432 18.03 -2.41 7.71
N ILE A 433 16.78 -2.69 8.08
CA ILE A 433 16.42 -3.96 8.76
C ILE A 433 16.37 -5.16 7.81
N SER A 434 16.13 -4.96 6.50
CA SER A 434 16.00 -6.06 5.54
C SER A 434 17.28 -6.39 4.76
N GLN A 435 18.11 -5.40 4.44
CA GLN A 435 19.28 -5.58 3.54
C GLN A 435 20.64 -5.42 4.23
N SER A 436 20.66 -4.95 5.48
CA SER A 436 21.88 -4.71 6.26
C SER A 436 21.84 -5.47 7.59
N THR A 437 23.01 -5.84 8.11
CA THR A 437 23.15 -6.46 9.43
C THR A 437 23.35 -5.39 10.50
N GLU A 438 23.01 -5.73 11.75
CA GLU A 438 23.16 -4.84 12.90
C GLU A 438 24.58 -4.24 12.99
N ASP A 439 25.62 -5.05 12.86
CA ASP A 439 27.02 -4.61 13.01
C ASP A 439 27.44 -3.58 11.95
N ILE A 440 26.96 -3.73 10.70
CA ILE A 440 27.24 -2.78 9.63
C ILE A 440 26.58 -1.44 9.94
N VAL A 441 25.32 -1.45 10.41
CA VAL A 441 24.61 -0.22 10.76
C VAL A 441 25.28 0.48 11.93
N LEU A 442 25.57 -0.23 13.02
CA LEU A 442 26.14 0.35 14.24
C LEU A 442 27.57 0.88 14.04
N SER A 443 28.40 0.18 13.25
CA SER A 443 29.76 0.67 12.92
C SER A 443 29.71 2.00 12.16
N ARG A 444 28.81 2.13 11.17
CA ARG A 444 28.65 3.38 10.42
C ARG A 444 28.02 4.50 11.26
N VAL A 445 27.11 4.20 12.18
CA VAL A 445 26.57 5.18 13.14
C VAL A 445 27.69 5.74 14.03
N GLN A 446 28.60 4.88 14.49
CA GLN A 446 29.76 5.28 15.29
C GLN A 446 30.73 6.16 14.48
N GLU A 447 31.01 5.81 13.23
CA GLU A 447 31.91 6.57 12.36
C GLU A 447 31.34 7.94 11.95
N LEU A 448 30.02 8.04 11.75
CA LEU A 448 29.34 9.29 11.40
C LEU A 448 29.10 10.21 12.62
N THR A 449 29.46 9.76 13.82
CA THR A 449 29.31 10.51 15.08
C THR A 449 27.92 11.14 15.24
N LEU A 450 26.87 10.36 14.96
CA LEU A 450 25.49 10.83 15.04
C LEU A 450 25.10 11.07 16.51
N SER A 451 24.54 12.24 16.80
CA SER A 451 24.14 12.62 18.15
C SER A 451 22.79 12.00 18.54
N PRO A 452 22.66 11.41 19.75
CA PRO A 452 21.38 10.95 20.28
C PRO A 452 20.41 12.10 20.59
N TYR A 453 20.92 13.33 20.74
CA TYR A 453 20.13 14.53 21.07
C TYR A 453 19.55 15.23 19.84
N LEU A 454 19.71 14.65 18.64
CA LEU A 454 19.13 15.22 17.41
C LEU A 454 17.64 15.49 17.57
N ILE A 455 16.91 14.54 18.16
CA ILE A 455 15.48 14.62 18.45
C ILE A 455 15.28 14.59 19.96
N SER A 456 15.76 15.61 20.66
CA SER A 456 15.44 15.84 22.08
C SER A 456 14.07 16.52 22.22
N CYS A 457 13.40 16.35 23.36
CA CYS A 457 12.12 17.03 23.65
C CYS A 457 12.24 18.56 23.53
N GLN A 458 13.40 19.13 23.87
CA GLN A 458 13.69 20.55 23.71
C GLN A 458 13.73 20.97 22.22
N ASN A 459 14.41 20.18 21.38
CA ASN A 459 14.44 20.45 19.93
C ASN A 459 13.06 20.25 19.31
N ILE A 460 12.29 19.28 19.79
CA ILE A 460 10.91 19.02 19.33
C ILE A 460 10.01 20.21 19.67
N SER A 461 10.04 20.71 20.92
CA SER A 461 9.23 21.87 21.31
C SER A 461 9.60 23.11 20.51
N VAL A 462 10.90 23.36 20.32
CA VAL A 462 11.37 24.47 19.49
C VAL A 462 10.84 24.32 18.05
N LEU A 463 10.91 23.15 17.43
CA LEU A 463 10.45 22.96 16.04
C LEU A 463 8.92 23.00 15.87
N ARG A 464 8.16 22.77 16.94
CA ARG A 464 6.69 22.90 16.95
C ARG A 464 6.24 24.36 17.12
N ASP A 465 6.91 25.12 17.98
CA ASP A 465 6.55 26.52 18.27
C ASP A 465 7.09 27.50 17.21
N ARG A 466 8.18 27.14 16.52
CA ARG A 466 8.94 28.03 15.64
C ARG A 466 8.42 28.02 14.21
N GLY A 467 7.30 28.71 13.99
CA GLY A 467 6.94 29.21 12.66
C GLY A 467 7.86 30.37 12.25
N ASN A 468 8.93 30.10 11.48
CA ASN A 468 9.79 31.09 10.79
C ASN A 468 10.63 32.08 11.64
N GLN A 469 11.54 31.60 12.50
CA GLN A 469 12.70 32.41 12.92
C GLN A 469 14.00 31.60 12.86
N ILE A 470 15.11 32.26 12.49
CA ILE A 470 16.47 31.71 12.28
C ILE A 470 17.15 31.48 13.64
N VAL A 471 17.88 30.37 13.83
CA VAL A 471 18.72 30.17 15.05
C VAL A 471 19.91 31.15 14.96
N PRO A 472 20.24 31.94 15.99
CA PRO A 472 21.63 32.36 16.16
C PRO A 472 22.47 31.08 16.33
N PRO A 473 23.71 31.00 15.84
CA PRO A 473 24.55 29.85 16.12
C PRO A 473 24.80 29.80 17.63
N GLU A 474 24.07 28.95 18.34
CA GLU A 474 24.44 28.63 19.72
C GLU A 474 25.74 27.84 19.63
N GLU A 475 26.74 28.42 20.27
CA GLU A 475 28.07 27.90 20.48
C GLU A 475 27.96 26.43 20.88
N GLN A 476 28.68 25.58 20.14
CA GLN A 476 28.87 24.21 20.54
C GLN A 476 29.52 24.24 21.93
N ASP A 477 28.76 23.89 22.97
CA ASP A 477 29.37 23.36 24.19
C ASP A 477 30.10 22.07 23.77
N GLU A 478 31.38 22.23 23.42
CA GLU A 478 32.33 21.17 23.06
C GLU A 478 32.67 20.25 24.26
N GLU A 479 32.03 20.39 25.42
CA GLU A 479 32.46 19.76 26.69
C GLU A 479 31.66 18.53 27.15
N ILE A 480 30.71 17.99 26.37
CA ILE A 480 30.12 16.66 26.65
C ILE A 480 30.26 15.73 25.45
N GLN A 481 31.48 15.50 24.98
CA GLN A 481 31.80 14.31 24.19
C GLN A 481 31.90 13.07 25.10
N SER A 482 30.83 12.74 25.84
CA SER A 482 30.67 11.37 26.31
C SER A 482 30.42 10.51 25.08
N LYS A 483 31.31 9.56 24.79
CA LYS A 483 31.13 8.58 23.70
C LYS A 483 29.82 7.82 23.90
N HIS A 484 28.75 8.30 23.28
CA HIS A 484 27.47 7.61 23.27
C HIS A 484 27.59 6.33 22.45
N LEU A 485 27.00 5.25 22.95
CA LEU A 485 27.02 3.98 22.26
C LEU A 485 26.14 4.08 21.00
N PRO A 486 26.59 3.58 19.83
CA PRO A 486 25.84 3.70 18.59
C PRO A 486 24.47 3.01 18.67
N GLU A 487 24.39 1.88 19.39
CA GLU A 487 23.11 1.20 19.66
C GLU A 487 22.13 2.05 20.48
N GLU A 488 22.64 2.90 21.36
CA GLU A 488 21.84 3.76 22.22
C GLU A 488 21.32 4.98 21.43
N THR A 489 22.15 5.57 20.58
CA THR A 489 21.73 6.62 19.63
C THR A 489 20.60 6.13 18.72
N PHE A 490 20.75 4.93 18.15
CA PHE A 490 19.75 4.37 17.25
C PHE A 490 18.44 4.03 17.99
N ALA A 491 18.52 3.40 19.16
CA ALA A 491 17.34 3.07 19.97
C ALA A 491 16.60 4.33 20.46
N ARG A 492 17.34 5.34 20.94
CA ARG A 492 16.75 6.63 21.35
C ARG A 492 16.01 7.29 20.19
N PHE A 493 16.63 7.37 19.01
CA PHE A 493 16.01 7.95 17.82
C PHE A 493 14.64 7.34 17.53
N LEU A 494 14.54 6.00 17.48
CA LEU A 494 13.28 5.32 17.21
C LEU A 494 12.23 5.52 18.31
N LEU A 495 12.63 5.52 19.58
CA LEU A 495 11.71 5.75 20.71
C LEU A 495 11.18 7.18 20.73
N GLN A 496 12.01 8.17 20.43
CA GLN A 496 11.55 9.56 20.30
C GLN A 496 10.58 9.72 19.12
N MET A 497 10.77 8.96 18.03
CA MET A 497 9.80 8.93 16.92
C MET A 497 8.44 8.38 17.31
N VAL A 498 8.40 7.33 18.12
CA VAL A 498 7.14 6.85 18.70
C VAL A 498 6.49 7.96 19.54
N GLY A 499 7.26 8.69 20.35
CA GLY A 499 6.75 9.81 21.16
C GLY A 499 6.12 10.94 20.36
N ILE A 500 6.82 11.46 19.34
CA ILE A 500 6.28 12.53 18.47
C ILE A 500 4.97 12.09 17.83
N LEU A 501 4.95 10.87 17.29
CA LEU A 501 3.81 10.32 16.58
C LEU A 501 2.59 10.14 17.50
N LEU A 502 2.79 9.58 18.69
CA LEU A 502 1.71 9.38 19.67
C LEU A 502 1.17 10.71 20.17
N GLU A 503 2.05 11.68 20.46
CA GLU A 503 1.62 13.00 20.91
C GLU A 503 0.80 13.73 19.85
N ASP A 504 1.20 13.67 18.58
CA ASP A 504 0.45 14.24 17.48
C ASP A 504 -0.94 13.60 17.32
N ILE A 505 -1.07 12.28 17.49
CA ILE A 505 -2.38 11.58 17.43
C ILE A 505 -3.31 12.01 18.58
N VAL A 506 -2.76 12.22 19.77
CA VAL A 506 -3.54 12.56 20.97
C VAL A 506 -3.95 14.03 20.99
N ASN A 507 -3.03 14.92 20.63
CA ASN A 507 -3.20 16.36 20.83
C ASN A 507 -3.81 17.08 19.62
N LYS A 508 -3.63 16.59 18.39
CA LYS A 508 -4.16 17.25 17.18
C LYS A 508 -5.61 16.88 16.94
N GLN A 509 -6.43 17.89 16.66
CA GLN A 509 -7.87 17.67 16.48
C GLN A 509 -8.21 17.28 15.04
N LEU A 510 -9.04 16.24 14.90
CA LEU A 510 -9.58 15.80 13.62
C LEU A 510 -10.42 16.92 12.98
N LYS A 511 -10.23 17.18 11.68
CA LYS A 511 -10.88 18.23 10.87
C LYS A 511 -10.45 19.68 11.15
N VAL A 512 -9.66 19.93 12.20
CA VAL A 512 -9.07 21.24 12.48
C VAL A 512 -7.61 21.25 12.02
N ASP A 513 -6.81 20.35 12.58
CA ASP A 513 -5.37 20.27 12.30
C ASP A 513 -5.04 19.23 11.23
N MET A 514 -5.89 18.19 11.11
CA MET A 514 -5.69 17.04 10.22
C MET A 514 -6.94 16.68 9.43
N SER A 515 -6.79 16.37 8.15
CA SER A 515 -7.85 15.71 7.38
C SER A 515 -8.02 14.24 7.79
N GLU A 516 -9.17 13.64 7.49
CA GLU A 516 -9.41 12.21 7.79
C GLU A 516 -8.40 11.29 7.08
N GLN A 517 -8.04 11.62 5.83
CA GLN A 517 -7.02 10.89 5.07
C GLN A 517 -5.64 11.02 5.71
N GLN A 518 -5.25 12.24 6.12
CA GLN A 518 -3.99 12.46 6.82
C GLN A 518 -3.96 11.70 8.13
N HIS A 519 -5.00 11.77 8.95
CA HIS A 519 -5.07 11.04 10.21
C HIS A 519 -4.98 9.51 10.01
N SER A 520 -5.69 8.95 9.02
CA SER A 520 -5.60 7.52 8.69
C SER A 520 -4.18 7.12 8.29
N PHE A 521 -3.51 7.91 7.44
CA PHE A 521 -2.15 7.64 7.03
C PHE A 521 -1.16 7.76 8.20
N TYR A 522 -1.34 8.77 9.06
CA TYR A 522 -0.54 8.96 10.27
C TYR A 522 -0.61 7.73 11.19
N CYS A 523 -1.80 7.17 11.42
CA CYS A 523 -1.99 5.94 12.18
C CYS A 523 -1.28 4.72 11.54
N GLN A 524 -1.28 4.63 10.21
CA GLN A 524 -0.56 3.58 9.49
C GLN A 524 0.97 3.75 9.60
N GLN A 525 1.48 4.98 9.64
CA GLN A 525 2.90 5.25 9.89
C GLN A 525 3.32 4.79 11.28
N VAL A 526 2.50 5.06 12.32
CA VAL A 526 2.74 4.54 13.68
C VAL A 526 2.72 3.02 13.67
N GLY A 527 1.69 2.41 13.08
CA GLY A 527 1.60 0.96 12.96
C GLY A 527 2.86 0.37 12.31
N THR A 528 3.32 0.94 11.20
CA THR A 528 4.54 0.51 10.50
C THR A 528 5.79 0.66 11.36
N LEU A 529 5.94 1.77 12.08
CA LEU A 529 7.06 1.99 13.00
C LEU A 529 7.09 0.95 14.13
N LEU A 530 5.95 0.70 14.76
CA LEU A 530 5.82 -0.28 15.84
C LEU A 530 6.11 -1.70 15.31
N MET A 531 5.68 -2.02 14.09
CA MET A 531 6.01 -3.31 13.45
C MET A 531 7.50 -3.46 13.16
N CYS A 532 8.18 -2.41 12.70
CA CYS A 532 9.63 -2.39 12.57
C CYS A 532 10.32 -2.64 13.93
N LEU A 533 9.87 -1.98 15.00
CA LEU A 533 10.41 -2.18 16.35
C LEU A 533 10.19 -3.60 16.88
N ILE A 534 8.99 -4.15 16.69
CA ILE A 534 8.67 -5.54 17.07
C ILE A 534 9.59 -6.50 16.33
N HIS A 535 9.84 -6.29 15.03
CA HIS A 535 10.77 -7.14 14.28
C HIS A 535 12.22 -7.01 14.78
N ILE A 536 12.69 -5.79 15.05
CA ILE A 536 14.04 -5.55 15.62
C ILE A 536 14.21 -6.35 16.92
N PHE A 537 13.22 -6.29 17.83
CA PHE A 537 13.30 -6.95 19.14
C PHE A 537 13.03 -8.46 19.09
N LYS A 538 12.11 -8.93 18.23
CA LYS A 538 11.67 -10.34 18.19
C LYS A 538 12.51 -11.22 17.26
N SER A 539 13.14 -10.67 16.23
CA SER A 539 13.90 -11.47 15.25
C SER A 539 15.20 -12.08 15.79
N GLY A 540 15.76 -11.50 16.86
CA GLY A 540 17.05 -11.91 17.42
C GLY A 540 18.27 -11.51 16.57
N MET A 541 18.06 -10.78 15.47
CA MET A 541 19.12 -10.26 14.58
C MET A 541 19.72 -8.94 15.07
N PHE A 542 19.00 -8.19 15.92
CA PHE A 542 19.39 -6.87 16.41
C PHE A 542 19.52 -6.84 17.94
N ARG A 543 20.45 -7.64 18.48
CA ARG A 543 20.55 -7.89 19.93
C ARG A 543 21.07 -6.68 20.70
N ARG A 544 22.03 -5.95 20.13
CA ARG A 544 22.64 -4.77 20.79
C ARG A 544 21.64 -3.62 20.88
N ILE A 545 20.90 -3.37 19.80
CA ILE A 545 19.82 -2.37 19.76
C ILE A 545 18.71 -2.76 20.73
N THR A 546 18.31 -4.03 20.77
CA THR A 546 17.30 -4.52 21.73
C THR A 546 17.74 -4.28 23.17
N ALA A 547 18.97 -4.65 23.52
CA ALA A 547 19.51 -4.43 24.86
C ALA A 547 19.62 -2.94 25.23
N ALA A 548 19.97 -2.07 24.26
CA ALA A 548 19.96 -0.62 24.46
C ALA A 548 18.55 -0.08 24.70
N ALA A 549 17.57 -0.49 23.89
CA ALA A 549 16.18 -0.10 24.06
C ALA A 549 15.62 -0.53 25.43
N THR A 550 15.88 -1.76 25.87
CA THR A 550 15.49 -2.23 27.21
C THR A 550 16.10 -1.36 28.31
N ARG A 551 17.40 -1.01 28.21
CA ARG A 551 18.05 -0.12 29.19
C ARG A 551 17.46 1.28 29.20
N LEU A 552 17.11 1.84 28.03
CA LEU A 552 16.52 3.17 27.92
C LEU A 552 15.09 3.25 28.43
N ILE A 553 14.32 2.18 28.25
CA ILE A 553 12.92 2.09 28.70
C ILE A 553 12.84 1.86 30.21
N VAL A 554 13.75 1.05 30.77
CA VAL A 554 13.80 0.75 32.21
C VAL A 554 14.59 1.82 32.99
N GLY A 555 15.55 2.49 32.35
CA GLY A 555 16.29 3.59 32.94
C GLY A 555 15.40 4.81 33.11
N ASN A 556 15.24 5.29 34.35
CA ASN A 556 14.56 6.55 34.62
C ASN A 556 15.25 7.67 33.84
N GLY A 557 14.53 8.34 32.95
CA GLY A 557 15.04 9.48 32.20
C GLY A 557 15.40 10.61 33.16
N SER A 558 16.66 10.72 33.54
CA SER A 558 17.11 11.59 34.63
C SER A 558 17.13 13.08 34.28
N ASP A 559 16.96 13.45 33.01
CA ASP A 559 17.32 14.81 32.57
C ASP A 559 16.18 15.57 31.84
N GLY A 560 14.96 15.02 31.77
CA GLY A 560 13.81 15.70 31.11
C GLY A 560 13.99 16.00 29.61
N SER A 561 15.08 15.53 29.01
CA SER A 561 15.48 15.79 27.63
C SER A 561 14.83 14.87 26.61
N PHE A 562 14.17 13.80 27.05
CA PHE A 562 13.61 12.73 26.22
C PHE A 562 12.26 12.26 26.74
N TYR A 563 11.38 11.74 25.87
CA TYR A 563 10.14 11.10 26.30
C TYR A 563 10.43 9.94 27.25
N THR A 564 9.84 10.00 28.45
CA THR A 564 9.90 8.92 29.43
C THR A 564 8.88 7.83 29.10
N LEU A 565 9.12 6.61 29.56
CA LEU A 565 8.17 5.51 29.40
C LEU A 565 6.81 5.85 30.01
N GLU A 566 6.79 6.50 31.18
CA GLU A 566 5.54 6.91 31.83
C GLU A 566 4.74 7.88 30.96
N SER A 567 5.41 8.87 30.35
CA SER A 567 4.78 9.81 29.42
C SER A 567 4.19 9.09 28.19
N LEU A 568 4.96 8.18 27.58
CA LEU A 568 4.49 7.38 26.45
C LEU A 568 3.28 6.51 26.84
N ASN A 569 3.31 5.87 28.01
CA ASN A 569 2.22 5.05 28.50
C ASN A 569 0.94 5.87 28.72
N VAL A 570 1.04 7.08 29.26
CA VAL A 570 -0.12 7.99 29.40
C VAL A 570 -0.72 8.34 28.03
N LEU A 571 0.12 8.63 27.03
CA LEU A 571 -0.35 8.87 25.66
C LEU A 571 -1.04 7.62 25.09
N VAL A 572 -0.47 6.42 25.27
CA VAL A 572 -1.06 5.17 24.78
C VAL A 572 -2.39 4.85 25.48
N GLN A 573 -2.53 5.15 26.78
CA GLN A 573 -3.79 4.99 27.50
C GLN A 573 -4.90 5.84 26.91
N SER A 574 -4.59 7.08 26.51
CA SER A 574 -5.57 7.99 25.93
C SER A 574 -6.11 7.53 24.57
N ILE A 575 -5.35 6.71 23.82
CA ILE A 575 -5.76 6.16 22.51
C ILE A 575 -6.43 4.77 22.59
N ILE A 576 -6.57 4.16 23.77
CA ILE A 576 -7.34 2.92 23.97
C ILE A 576 -8.76 2.97 23.36
N PRO A 577 -9.57 4.03 23.57
CA PRO A 577 -10.91 4.08 23.00
C PRO A 577 -10.94 4.30 21.48
N THR A 578 -9.86 4.79 20.87
CA THR A 578 -9.82 5.20 19.45
C THR A 578 -9.06 4.22 18.56
N HIS A 579 -7.88 3.75 18.98
CA HIS A 579 -6.95 2.95 18.16
C HIS A 579 -6.48 1.67 18.87
N PRO A 580 -7.35 0.68 19.10
CA PRO A 580 -7.03 -0.51 19.89
C PRO A 580 -5.90 -1.37 19.29
N SER A 581 -5.76 -1.42 17.96
CA SER A 581 -4.71 -2.18 17.30
C SER A 581 -3.30 -1.63 17.58
N LEU A 582 -3.13 -0.30 17.55
CA LEU A 582 -1.85 0.35 17.87
C LEU A 582 -1.45 0.11 19.33
N VAL A 583 -2.43 0.15 20.24
CA VAL A 583 -2.21 -0.17 21.65
C VAL A 583 -1.72 -1.62 21.82
N LEU A 584 -2.30 -2.58 21.10
CA LEU A 584 -1.84 -3.97 21.15
C LEU A 584 -0.41 -4.15 20.63
N LEU A 585 -0.02 -3.41 19.58
CA LEU A 585 1.38 -3.39 19.12
C LEU A 585 2.31 -2.79 20.17
N TRP A 586 1.89 -1.73 20.88
CA TRP A 586 2.66 -1.17 21.99
C TRP A 586 2.79 -2.17 23.15
N CYS A 587 1.70 -2.86 23.53
CA CYS A 587 1.72 -3.93 24.52
C CYS A 587 2.75 -5.02 24.15
N GLN A 588 2.82 -5.41 22.88
CA GLN A 588 3.83 -6.36 22.43
C GLN A 588 5.26 -5.83 22.61
N ILE A 589 5.51 -4.55 22.30
CA ILE A 589 6.83 -3.93 22.51
C ILE A 589 7.21 -3.94 23.99
N LEU A 590 6.28 -3.57 24.88
CA LEU A 590 6.51 -3.59 26.34
C LEU A 590 6.89 -4.99 26.84
N LEU A 591 6.23 -6.04 26.33
CA LEU A 591 6.58 -7.42 26.66
C LEU A 591 7.96 -7.81 26.14
N LEU A 592 8.32 -7.41 24.92
CA LEU A 592 9.64 -7.70 24.34
C LEU A 592 10.80 -7.04 25.10
N VAL A 593 10.56 -5.92 25.77
CA VAL A 593 11.55 -5.23 26.61
C VAL A 593 11.46 -5.62 28.09
N ASN A 594 10.67 -6.65 28.43
CA ASN A 594 10.43 -7.13 29.79
C ASN A 594 9.83 -6.08 30.74
N TYR A 595 9.01 -5.17 30.23
CA TYR A 595 8.25 -4.24 31.06
C TYR A 595 6.94 -4.88 31.55
N THR A 596 7.00 -5.49 32.73
CA THR A 596 5.86 -6.22 33.35
C THR A 596 5.28 -5.50 34.56
N ASN A 597 5.31 -4.15 34.57
CA ASN A 597 4.76 -3.38 35.69
C ASN A 597 3.24 -3.59 35.83
N TYR A 598 2.81 -4.08 36.99
CA TYR A 598 1.41 -4.35 37.28
C TYR A 598 0.51 -3.11 37.25
N SER A 599 1.03 -1.89 37.44
CA SER A 599 0.21 -0.67 37.33
C SER A 599 -0.38 -0.52 35.92
N TRP A 600 0.47 -0.64 34.90
CA TRP A 600 0.09 -0.63 33.49
C TRP A 600 -0.83 -1.81 33.13
N TRP A 601 -0.36 -3.04 33.39
CA TRP A 601 -1.08 -4.25 32.97
C TRP A 601 -2.42 -4.44 33.70
N SER A 602 -2.54 -3.98 34.95
CA SER A 602 -3.83 -4.02 35.67
C SER A 602 -4.86 -3.06 35.09
N GLU A 603 -4.43 -1.89 34.61
CA GLU A 603 -5.32 -0.92 33.96
C GLU A 603 -5.79 -1.40 32.58
N VAL A 604 -4.86 -1.94 31.78
CA VAL A 604 -5.15 -2.48 30.44
C VAL A 604 -6.05 -3.71 30.51
N HIS A 605 -5.78 -4.64 31.44
CA HIS A 605 -6.60 -5.84 31.64
C HIS A 605 -7.91 -5.58 32.41
N GLN A 606 -8.10 -4.38 32.97
CA GLN A 606 -9.19 -4.08 33.90
C GLN A 606 -9.25 -5.07 35.07
N THR A 607 -8.11 -5.36 35.69
CA THR A 607 -8.03 -6.29 36.81
C THR A 607 -8.97 -5.85 37.93
N PRO A 608 -9.92 -6.69 38.37
CA PRO A 608 -10.85 -6.32 39.42
C PRO A 608 -10.07 -6.03 40.71
N LYS A 609 -10.32 -4.88 41.33
CA LYS A 609 -9.73 -4.57 42.64
C LYS A 609 -10.21 -5.62 43.63
N ARG A 610 -9.26 -6.24 44.35
CA ARG A 610 -9.59 -7.15 45.45
C ARG A 610 -10.46 -6.38 46.44
N HIS A 611 -11.72 -6.79 46.63
CA HIS A 611 -12.38 -6.52 47.90
C HIS A 611 -11.53 -7.22 48.96
N SER A 612 -10.82 -6.43 49.75
CA SER A 612 -10.03 -6.93 50.86
C SER A 612 -10.93 -7.80 51.74
N LEU A 613 -10.65 -9.10 51.82
CA LEU A 613 -11.29 -10.04 52.76
C LEU A 613 -10.79 -9.82 54.20
N SER A 614 -10.38 -8.59 54.52
CA SER A 614 -9.92 -8.16 55.84
C SER A 614 -10.80 -7.04 56.36
N SER A 615 -12.12 -7.27 56.45
CA SER A 615 -12.92 -6.61 57.47
C SER A 615 -13.40 -7.69 58.43
N THR A 616 -12.65 -7.85 59.51
CA THR A 616 -13.15 -8.47 60.72
C THR A 616 -14.45 -7.77 61.08
N LYS A 617 -15.54 -8.55 61.10
CA LYS A 617 -16.82 -8.17 61.68
C LYS A 617 -16.57 -7.69 63.12
N LEU A 618 -16.49 -6.38 63.32
CA LEU A 618 -16.70 -5.75 64.60
C LEU A 618 -17.81 -4.71 64.44
N LEU A 619 -18.90 -5.04 65.10
CA LEU A 619 -20.14 -4.30 65.32
C LEU A 619 -19.98 -2.77 65.33
N SER A 620 -20.63 -2.10 64.38
CA SER A 620 -21.24 -0.79 64.60
C SER A 620 -22.47 -0.63 63.69
N PRO A 621 -23.62 -0.17 64.20
CA PRO A 621 -24.81 0.05 63.38
C PRO A 621 -24.87 1.53 63.01
N GLN A 622 -24.42 1.93 61.82
CA GLN A 622 -24.86 3.19 61.23
C GLN A 622 -25.13 3.05 59.74
N ILE A 623 -26.35 3.46 59.42
CA ILE A 623 -27.07 3.50 58.16
C ILE A 623 -26.28 4.29 57.10
N SER A 624 -26.02 3.66 55.97
CA SER A 624 -26.06 4.32 54.66
C SER A 624 -26.40 3.25 53.61
N GLU A 625 -27.70 3.01 53.47
CA GLU A 625 -28.26 2.39 52.27
C GLU A 625 -27.92 3.24 51.04
N ASN A 626 -27.76 2.56 49.90
CA ASN A 626 -27.54 3.04 48.53
C ASN A 626 -26.08 3.14 48.06
N GLU A 627 -25.51 2.01 47.62
CA GLU A 627 -24.79 1.91 46.32
C GLU A 627 -24.84 0.51 45.67
N ASP A 628 -25.68 -0.43 46.14
CA ASP A 628 -26.00 -1.65 45.40
C ASP A 628 -27.14 -1.39 44.40
N SER A 629 -26.80 -1.04 43.14
CA SER A 629 -27.65 -1.29 41.93
C SER A 629 -27.21 -0.59 40.62
N LYS A 630 -25.91 -0.37 40.34
CA LYS A 630 -25.48 0.25 39.06
C LYS A 630 -24.31 -0.39 38.30
N SER A 631 -24.03 -1.69 38.45
CA SER A 631 -22.88 -2.33 37.77
C SER A 631 -23.20 -3.49 36.82
N ALA A 632 -24.47 -3.75 36.47
CA ALA A 632 -24.84 -4.84 35.55
C ALA A 632 -25.19 -4.41 34.11
N SER A 633 -25.19 -3.11 33.77
CA SER A 633 -25.67 -2.67 32.44
C SER A 633 -25.04 -1.37 31.91
N LYS A 634 -23.72 -1.20 31.99
CA LYS A 634 -23.02 -0.34 31.03
C LYS A 634 -22.35 -1.23 30.01
N LEU A 635 -22.95 -1.36 28.82
CA LEU A 635 -22.29 -1.92 27.65
C LEU A 635 -20.93 -1.21 27.51
N GLY A 636 -19.85 -1.95 27.75
CA GLY A 636 -18.49 -1.42 27.66
C GLY A 636 -18.16 -0.98 26.23
N VAL A 637 -17.19 -0.07 26.08
CA VAL A 637 -16.69 0.34 24.76
C VAL A 637 -16.00 -0.87 24.10
N CYS A 638 -16.46 -1.25 22.90
CA CYS A 638 -15.92 -2.41 22.17
C CYS A 638 -14.40 -2.33 21.98
N ASN A 639 -13.86 -1.16 21.64
CA ASN A 639 -12.41 -0.96 21.47
C ASN A 639 -11.63 -1.27 22.75
N ARG A 640 -12.20 -0.96 23.91
CA ARG A 640 -11.58 -1.29 25.19
C ARG A 640 -11.58 -2.79 25.47
N GLU A 641 -12.62 -3.50 25.05
CA GLU A 641 -12.69 -4.95 25.15
C GLU A 641 -11.69 -5.66 24.21
N ILE A 642 -11.47 -5.10 23.01
CA ILE A 642 -10.43 -5.55 22.07
C ILE A 642 -9.05 -5.45 22.74
N VAL A 643 -8.73 -4.30 23.33
CA VAL A 643 -7.45 -4.11 24.03
C VAL A 643 -7.34 -5.06 25.22
N ARG A 644 -8.39 -5.17 26.04
CA ARG A 644 -8.40 -6.01 27.25
C ARG A 644 -8.12 -7.48 26.92
N ARG A 645 -8.86 -8.05 25.96
CA ARG A 645 -8.67 -9.45 25.52
C ARG A 645 -7.35 -9.63 24.79
N GLY A 646 -7.02 -8.73 23.87
CA GLY A 646 -5.80 -8.81 23.08
C GLY A 646 -4.54 -8.75 23.96
N ALA A 647 -4.49 -7.80 24.90
CA ALA A 647 -3.37 -7.64 25.82
C ALA A 647 -3.20 -8.87 26.71
N LEU A 648 -4.30 -9.48 27.19
CA LEU A 648 -4.25 -10.71 27.96
C LEU A 648 -3.69 -11.88 27.14
N ILE A 649 -4.08 -12.01 25.87
CA ILE A 649 -3.55 -13.04 24.97
C ILE A 649 -2.04 -12.85 24.76
N LEU A 650 -1.58 -11.62 24.53
CA LEU A 650 -0.15 -11.30 24.37
C LEU A 650 0.63 -11.58 25.67
N PHE A 651 0.06 -11.24 26.82
CA PHE A 651 0.67 -11.50 28.12
C PHE A 651 0.76 -13.01 28.40
N CYS A 652 -0.23 -13.81 27.96
CA CYS A 652 -0.14 -15.28 28.01
C CYS A 652 1.02 -15.81 27.14
N ASP A 653 1.18 -15.32 25.90
CA ASP A 653 2.33 -15.68 25.03
C ASP A 653 3.67 -15.39 25.72
N TYR A 654 3.78 -14.22 26.37
CA TYR A 654 4.97 -13.84 27.10
C TYR A 654 5.27 -14.75 28.29
N VAL A 655 4.27 -15.08 29.11
CA VAL A 655 4.45 -15.97 30.27
C VAL A 655 4.79 -17.40 29.81
N CYS A 656 4.23 -17.87 28.70
CA CYS A 656 4.60 -19.16 28.09
C CYS A 656 6.09 -19.24 27.74
N GLN A 657 6.67 -18.14 27.25
CA GLN A 657 8.10 -18.08 26.93
C GLN A 657 8.96 -17.93 28.19
N ASN A 658 8.40 -17.37 29.27
CA ASN A 658 9.09 -17.06 30.53
C ASN A 658 8.54 -17.84 31.74
N LEU A 659 8.24 -19.13 31.58
CA LEU A 659 7.63 -19.98 32.63
C LEU A 659 8.47 -20.16 33.91
N HIS A 660 9.73 -19.71 33.91
CA HIS A 660 10.59 -19.74 35.09
C HIS A 660 10.15 -18.72 36.15
N ASP A 661 9.45 -17.65 35.75
CA ASP A 661 8.91 -16.66 36.68
C ASP A 661 7.47 -17.04 37.11
N SER A 662 7.38 -17.61 38.31
CA SER A 662 6.10 -18.04 38.88
C SER A 662 5.19 -16.88 39.32
N GLU A 663 5.70 -15.65 39.43
CA GLU A 663 4.92 -14.51 39.91
C GLU A 663 3.85 -14.11 38.88
N HIS A 664 4.26 -13.95 37.62
CA HIS A 664 3.35 -13.58 36.53
C HIS A 664 2.29 -14.64 36.26
N LEU A 665 2.68 -15.92 36.34
CA LEU A 665 1.75 -17.05 36.24
C LEU A 665 0.69 -17.01 37.35
N THR A 666 1.12 -16.83 38.60
CA THR A 666 0.21 -16.76 39.74
C THR A 666 -0.73 -15.56 39.65
N TRP A 667 -0.21 -14.40 39.22
CA TRP A 667 -1.01 -13.18 39.05
C TRP A 667 -2.11 -13.34 38.00
N LEU A 668 -1.79 -13.94 36.84
CA LEU A 668 -2.78 -14.22 35.80
C LEU A 668 -3.88 -15.17 36.29
N LEU A 669 -3.50 -16.30 36.90
CA LEU A 669 -4.45 -17.31 37.33
C LEU A 669 -5.42 -16.79 38.38
N VAL A 670 -4.92 -16.08 39.39
CA VAL A 670 -5.76 -15.59 40.50
C VAL A 670 -6.73 -14.49 40.05
N ASN A 671 -6.33 -13.67 39.09
CA ASN A 671 -7.08 -12.46 38.76
C ASN A 671 -7.98 -12.62 37.51
N HIS A 672 -7.56 -13.41 36.53
CA HIS A 672 -8.15 -13.44 35.17
C HIS A 672 -8.64 -14.83 34.74
N VAL A 673 -8.91 -15.74 35.70
CA VAL A 673 -9.36 -17.12 35.42
C VAL A 673 -10.56 -17.21 34.45
N GLN A 674 -11.55 -16.32 34.61
CA GLN A 674 -12.73 -16.32 33.75
C GLN A 674 -12.38 -15.95 32.31
N ASP A 675 -11.49 -14.97 32.11
CA ASP A 675 -11.05 -14.56 30.78
C ASP A 675 -10.17 -15.60 30.11
N LEU A 676 -9.31 -16.28 30.87
CA LEU A 676 -8.50 -17.39 30.37
C LEU A 676 -9.38 -18.54 29.84
N ILE A 677 -10.47 -18.87 30.54
CA ILE A 677 -11.44 -19.89 30.08
C ILE A 677 -12.15 -19.42 28.81
N ASN A 678 -12.62 -18.17 28.77
CA ASN A 678 -13.33 -17.61 27.61
C ASN A 678 -12.45 -17.55 26.35
N LEU A 679 -11.15 -17.31 26.52
CA LEU A 679 -10.16 -17.16 25.44
C LEU A 679 -9.39 -18.44 25.13
N SER A 680 -9.78 -19.59 25.68
CA SER A 680 -9.03 -20.86 25.51
C SER A 680 -8.94 -21.37 24.06
N HIS A 681 -9.76 -20.83 23.16
CA HIS A 681 -9.72 -21.10 21.72
C HIS A 681 -8.59 -20.34 20.99
N GLU A 682 -7.98 -19.35 21.62
CA GLU A 682 -6.85 -18.60 21.06
C GLU A 682 -5.54 -19.37 21.27
N PRO A 683 -4.67 -19.52 20.23
CA PRO A 683 -3.48 -20.35 20.34
C PRO A 683 -2.54 -20.03 21.52
N PRO A 684 -2.20 -18.75 21.82
CA PRO A 684 -1.29 -18.47 22.94
C PRO A 684 -1.88 -18.80 24.31
N VAL A 685 -3.20 -18.67 24.47
CA VAL A 685 -3.90 -19.02 25.71
C VAL A 685 -4.00 -20.55 25.85
N GLN A 686 -4.21 -21.25 24.74
CA GLN A 686 -4.17 -22.71 24.72
C GLN A 686 -2.79 -23.24 25.13
N ASP A 687 -1.71 -22.66 24.62
CA ASP A 687 -0.34 -23.01 25.00
C ASP A 687 -0.08 -22.71 26.49
N PHE A 688 -0.63 -21.60 27.01
CA PHE A 688 -0.53 -21.23 28.42
C PHE A 688 -1.23 -22.23 29.34
N ILE A 689 -2.47 -22.61 29.01
CA ILE A 689 -3.21 -23.64 29.74
C ILE A 689 -2.46 -24.99 29.69
N SER A 690 -1.91 -25.33 28.53
CA SER A 690 -1.07 -26.53 28.36
C SER A 690 0.16 -26.51 29.28
N ALA A 691 0.80 -25.36 29.45
CA ALA A 691 1.93 -25.17 30.36
C ALA A 691 1.52 -25.29 31.83
N ILE A 692 0.33 -24.80 32.19
CA ILE A 692 -0.24 -24.94 33.54
C ILE A 692 -0.48 -26.41 33.87
N HIS A 693 -1.06 -27.20 32.96
CA HIS A 693 -1.29 -28.63 33.16
C HIS A 693 0.00 -29.44 33.40
N ARG A 694 1.13 -28.97 32.87
CA ARG A 694 2.45 -29.58 33.12
C ARG A 694 3.02 -29.26 34.51
N ASN A 695 2.45 -28.31 35.24
CA ASN A 695 2.91 -27.88 36.55
C ASN A 695 1.82 -28.12 37.60
N SER A 696 2.06 -29.07 38.51
CA SER A 696 1.08 -29.49 39.53
C SER A 696 0.66 -28.36 40.48
N ALA A 697 1.57 -27.47 40.86
CA ALA A 697 1.26 -26.32 41.73
C ALA A 697 0.40 -25.27 41.00
N ALA A 698 0.73 -24.98 39.74
CA ALA A 698 -0.06 -24.09 38.89
C ALA A 698 -1.47 -24.66 38.62
N SER A 699 -1.56 -25.97 38.36
CA SER A 699 -2.83 -26.68 38.18
C SER A 699 -3.71 -26.61 39.44
N GLY A 700 -3.10 -26.80 40.62
CA GLY A 700 -3.79 -26.63 41.90
C GLY A 700 -4.34 -25.22 42.11
N LEU A 701 -3.53 -24.19 41.81
CA LEU A 701 -3.96 -22.79 41.87
C LEU A 701 -5.07 -22.47 40.87
N PHE A 702 -5.01 -23.03 39.66
CA PHE A 702 -6.05 -22.85 38.64
C PHE A 702 -7.40 -23.40 39.10
N ILE A 703 -7.43 -24.59 39.68
CA ILE A 703 -8.66 -25.19 40.22
C ILE A 703 -9.23 -24.34 41.37
N GLN A 704 -8.38 -23.84 42.27
CA GLN A 704 -8.80 -22.95 43.36
C GLN A 704 -9.37 -21.62 42.83
N ALA A 705 -8.78 -21.06 41.78
CA ALA A 705 -9.28 -19.86 41.13
C ALA A 705 -10.64 -20.09 40.45
N ILE A 706 -10.84 -21.25 39.82
CA ILE A 706 -12.14 -21.65 39.26
C ILE A 706 -13.18 -21.73 40.36
N GLN A 707 -12.89 -22.45 41.46
CA GLN A 707 -13.82 -22.60 42.58
C GLN A 707 -14.24 -21.28 43.23
N SER A 708 -13.36 -20.27 43.21
CA SER A 708 -13.60 -18.98 43.89
C SER A 708 -14.28 -17.91 43.02
N ARG A 709 -14.24 -18.01 41.68
CA ARG A 709 -14.71 -16.93 40.78
C ARG A 709 -15.68 -17.36 39.67
N CYS A 710 -16.01 -18.64 39.59
CA CYS A 710 -16.82 -19.18 38.49
C CYS A 710 -18.31 -19.42 38.81
N ASP A 711 -18.96 -18.57 39.62
CA ASP A 711 -20.42 -18.63 39.82
C ASP A 711 -21.20 -18.34 38.50
N ASN A 712 -20.57 -17.70 37.52
CA ASN A 712 -21.15 -17.27 36.23
C ASN A 712 -21.05 -18.31 35.08
N LEU A 713 -20.50 -19.50 35.32
CA LEU A 713 -20.33 -20.54 34.28
C LEU A 713 -21.64 -21.25 33.87
N ALA A 714 -22.77 -20.91 34.52
CA ALA A 714 -24.10 -21.48 34.26
C ALA A 714 -24.75 -21.03 32.94
N THR A 715 -24.08 -20.21 32.12
CA THR A 715 -24.60 -19.79 30.81
C THR A 715 -24.27 -20.84 29.74
N VAL A 716 -25.32 -21.35 29.06
CA VAL A 716 -25.34 -22.56 28.21
C VAL A 716 -24.29 -22.60 27.08
N SER A 717 -23.71 -21.47 26.68
CA SER A 717 -22.60 -21.42 25.70
C SER A 717 -21.22 -21.76 26.29
N MET A 718 -21.05 -21.66 27.61
CA MET A 718 -19.81 -21.97 28.34
C MET A 718 -19.80 -23.42 28.88
N SER A 719 -20.96 -24.06 28.94
CA SER A 719 -21.17 -25.43 29.42
C SER A 719 -21.40 -26.42 28.28
N SER A 720 -20.61 -26.35 27.20
CA SER A 720 -20.56 -27.48 26.26
C SER A 720 -19.85 -28.65 26.99
N PRO A 721 -20.49 -29.83 27.10
CA PRO A 721 -19.92 -30.99 27.81
C PRO A 721 -18.55 -31.44 27.26
N GLU A 722 -18.22 -31.09 26.01
CA GLU A 722 -16.93 -31.38 25.39
C GLU A 722 -15.81 -30.45 25.88
N TYR A 723 -16.12 -29.19 26.22
CA TYR A 723 -15.12 -28.20 26.66
C TYR A 723 -14.69 -28.40 28.13
N ALA A 724 -15.63 -28.68 29.03
CA ALA A 724 -15.34 -28.95 30.43
C ALA A 724 -14.68 -30.35 30.62
N SER A 725 -15.06 -31.33 29.80
CA SER A 725 -14.41 -32.64 29.80
C SER A 725 -12.97 -32.55 29.27
N ALA A 726 -12.68 -31.78 28.21
CA ALA A 726 -11.32 -31.65 27.71
C ALA A 726 -10.35 -30.92 28.67
N LEU A 727 -10.84 -29.96 29.47
CA LEU A 727 -10.05 -29.19 30.45
C LEU A 727 -9.79 -29.96 31.76
N ILE A 728 -10.59 -30.97 32.09
CA ILE A 728 -10.49 -31.75 33.33
C ILE A 728 -9.85 -33.14 33.09
N THR A 729 -9.85 -33.64 31.85
CA THR A 729 -9.40 -35.01 31.51
C THR A 729 -8.01 -35.07 30.85
N ARG A 730 -7.28 -33.95 30.75
CA ARG A 730 -5.85 -33.89 30.41
C ARG A 730 -5.08 -33.21 31.53
#